data_AF-T2JA60-F1
#
_entry.id   AF-T2JA60-F1
#
_cell.length_a   1.000
_cell.length_b   1.000
_cell.length_c   1.000
_cell.angle_alpha   90.00
_cell.angle_beta   90.00
_cell.angle_gamma   90.00
#
_symmetry.space_group_name_H-M   'P 1'
#
loop_
_entity.id
_entity.type
_entity.pdbx_description
1 polymer ?
#
loop_
_entity_poly.entity_id
_entity_poly.type
_entity_poly.pdbx_seq_one_letter_code
_entity_poly.pdbx_strand_id
1 'polypeptide(L)'
;MQTLARWMLETTDYIPIWISPEQLTTLSLREYLSQKWLTQCSKHYGKKQKLSPESWQTSFEALLESGRVWLFGDGIDYLLTESSNNSNESPLSLFKEQQKYTGNCHLILSCQTSTWKMQSQALAQFDIYQIKSLSSQTEIEQFVERWLHPYSSQRENSEIRRDLGANLSTLLSQPPNLSLQTWLNNPLRLSLLCRLWQKNPQTLPQTVASLYQVLVNEFYQWQAENTNVTATEQEPLNEFLTRLALTHRETGSSSAPISQEMIEDNASKLSLSLQLHWLRPMGIVTQLEKHNQYRFEDQTFEDYFAALGIDNWQYFLATETGKIEMFSEQWQHILLFWMGREDIASQEKEALIKALIDFKDECGQENFYGFRAYLTAAMALSEFRDCSVKDTIIEQVFVWALAEDDKSNLRRTAAREAIANIYRPLVINHLINYFENDSQPLQQRQRLNYLERLGKGNTEAIAALTECLQNAKDTTLRWQLAETLGTIDPGNSTAINLIVQGLEKPQKEQDYQKAFLTLEKIAQGQGQGVKALVRLLHSKPNPNLKRRIFQCLEIIGQGNATAIAILVQLIRSTKDETIRRQAAESLEKIDPSNPTAIAGLIKLMETTQKTSIRQEVVYNLGEVCPGNRQAVAALVSLLETNDDLYLRWMAISSLGKIGTGNEQAIAILEKLIEPEEPLLIRKEALDSLGKVDPRNPRSVKVSIQLMEETEDEEVYREIAEKLGKIDPGNPTSIKALSKNLQISRDEFVLRQVAVSLGKLDPVNLEVLMVLVNLIQSTNDPDIRSLAAESLGEVGQGNPAAIATLIRLLETSSHPESLSCAAKSLSKMAVGNKGTITTFIRLLPTIKDKDLGKQIAEGLITILPEKQMSQVVSQLRDHLLYRSLPDHSPCYQVMWHCAQHLSYQTFKEAWLQRGLPQKLSLTLQNTEPETKENNSSFERLQQQLKNAPELTSDQIIFIATRRFIDAENPAIDIYDQMLEQNCPVFEYGLPETLSKLRLYRHLLPQKSNKSKLILLFYDQGNSSLSAHLLNSLVKFKGIIAVITRQESSELSVFSPDDPQLGQTLIDWLQQKLNN
;
A
#
# COMPACT_ATOMS: atom_id res chain seq x y z
N MET A 1 3.80 19.24 22.11
CA MET A 1 3.40 20.63 22.47
C MET A 1 4.55 21.49 22.98
N GLN A 2 5.39 21.03 23.92
CA GLN A 2 6.47 21.85 24.48
C GLN A 2 7.44 22.43 23.44
N THR A 3 7.84 21.65 22.44
CA THR A 3 8.68 22.13 21.32
C THR A 3 8.01 23.23 20.51
N LEU A 4 6.70 23.13 20.27
CA LEU A 4 5.92 24.13 19.55
C LEU A 4 5.82 25.43 20.35
N ALA A 5 5.52 25.34 21.65
CA ALA A 5 5.48 26.51 22.53
C ALA A 5 6.84 27.23 22.57
N ARG A 6 7.96 26.50 22.59
CA ARG A 6 9.30 27.09 22.54
C ARG A 6 9.56 27.77 21.21
N TRP A 7 9.29 27.10 20.10
CA TRP A 7 9.43 27.68 18.76
C TRP A 7 8.62 28.97 18.63
N MET A 8 7.39 29.00 19.14
CA MET A 8 6.55 30.20 19.12
C MET A 8 7.19 31.36 19.89
N LEU A 9 7.68 31.12 21.10
CA LEU A 9 8.34 32.16 21.91
C LEU A 9 9.64 32.68 21.28
N GLU A 10 10.34 31.85 20.49
CA GLU A 10 11.61 32.21 19.84
C GLU A 10 11.44 32.90 18.48
N THR A 11 10.33 32.64 17.78
CA THR A 11 10.15 33.05 16.37
C THR A 11 8.95 33.95 16.11
N THR A 12 8.05 34.12 17.09
CA THR A 12 6.80 34.87 16.93
C THR A 12 6.50 35.73 18.16
N ASP A 13 5.58 36.68 18.03
CA ASP A 13 5.02 37.46 19.14
C ASP A 13 3.84 36.75 19.84
N TYR A 14 3.65 35.46 19.56
CA TYR A 14 2.55 34.68 20.15
C TYR A 14 2.90 34.16 21.55
N ILE A 15 1.89 34.11 22.41
CA ILE A 15 2.05 33.71 23.82
C ILE A 15 1.39 32.34 24.02
N PRO A 16 2.18 31.27 24.23
CA PRO A 16 1.65 29.98 24.61
C PRO A 16 1.28 29.95 26.10
N ILE A 17 0.04 29.59 26.41
CA ILE A 17 -0.46 29.41 27.78
C ILE A 17 -0.86 27.95 27.95
N TRP A 18 -0.24 27.29 28.92
CA TRP A 18 -0.57 25.92 29.30
C TRP A 18 -1.77 25.90 30.22
N ILE A 19 -2.73 25.03 29.90
CA ILE A 19 -3.90 24.79 30.72
C ILE A 19 -3.81 23.37 31.25
N SER A 20 -3.80 23.24 32.58
CA SER A 20 -3.91 21.94 33.24
C SER A 20 -5.38 21.51 33.25
N PRO A 21 -5.78 20.43 32.56
CA PRO A 21 -7.18 20.03 32.46
C PRO A 21 -7.81 19.76 33.83
N GLU A 22 -7.05 19.22 34.80
CA GLU A 22 -7.48 19.01 36.19
C GLU A 22 -8.07 20.26 36.85
N GLN A 23 -7.61 21.47 36.48
CA GLN A 23 -8.08 22.70 37.10
C GLN A 23 -9.34 23.28 36.44
N LEU A 24 -9.76 22.71 35.30
CA LEU A 24 -10.97 23.08 34.58
C LEU A 24 -12.20 22.27 35.00
N THR A 25 -12.04 21.29 35.89
CA THR A 25 -13.17 20.53 36.47
C THR A 25 -14.03 21.37 37.43
N THR A 26 -13.43 22.42 38.02
CA THR A 26 -14.07 23.26 39.05
C THR A 26 -14.22 24.74 38.66
N LEU A 27 -13.51 25.19 37.62
CA LEU A 27 -13.49 26.59 37.17
C LEU A 27 -13.77 26.66 35.66
N SER A 28 -14.49 27.69 35.22
CA SER A 28 -14.54 28.01 33.79
C SER A 28 -13.15 28.38 33.27
N LEU A 29 -12.87 28.17 31.97
CA LEU A 29 -11.60 28.57 31.36
C LEU A 29 -11.34 30.08 31.57
N ARG A 30 -12.39 30.90 31.51
CA ARG A 30 -12.31 32.34 31.83
C ARG A 30 -11.86 32.60 33.26
N GLU A 31 -12.47 31.95 34.26
CA GLU A 31 -12.09 32.11 35.67
C GLU A 31 -10.69 31.56 35.94
N TYR A 32 -10.32 30.45 35.31
CA TYR A 32 -8.97 29.91 35.40
C TYR A 32 -7.92 30.92 34.90
N LEU A 33 -8.11 31.48 33.70
CA LEU A 33 -7.15 32.41 33.11
C LEU A 33 -7.08 33.73 33.89
N SER A 34 -8.22 34.31 34.26
CA SER A 34 -8.29 35.61 34.94
C SER A 34 -7.96 35.56 36.43
N GLN A 35 -8.44 34.56 37.16
CA GLN A 35 -8.36 34.52 38.63
C GLN A 35 -7.20 33.65 39.14
N LYS A 36 -6.82 32.59 38.41
CA LYS A 36 -5.72 31.71 38.83
C LYS A 36 -4.43 31.98 38.07
N TRP A 37 -4.42 31.79 36.75
CA TRP A 37 -3.21 31.86 35.93
C TRP A 37 -2.60 33.27 35.98
N LEU A 38 -3.39 34.32 35.68
CA LEU A 38 -2.91 35.70 35.72
C LEU A 38 -2.47 36.13 37.13
N THR A 39 -3.16 35.66 38.17
CA THR A 39 -2.77 35.91 39.56
C THR A 39 -1.44 35.22 39.93
N GLN A 40 -1.21 34.01 39.43
CA GLN A 40 0.07 33.31 39.61
C GLN A 40 1.20 34.02 38.86
N CYS A 41 0.97 34.43 37.62
CA CYS A 41 1.93 35.19 36.83
C CYS A 41 2.28 36.54 37.48
N SER A 42 1.28 37.32 37.90
CA SER A 42 1.49 38.60 38.58
C SER A 42 2.21 38.44 39.93
N LYS A 43 1.95 37.37 40.69
CA LYS A 43 2.71 37.07 41.93
C LYS A 43 4.16 36.69 41.66
N HIS A 44 4.40 35.88 40.63
CA HIS A 44 5.74 35.38 40.30
C HIS A 44 6.63 36.47 39.66
N TYR A 45 6.08 37.25 38.73
CA TYR A 45 6.82 38.27 37.95
C TYR A 45 6.59 39.71 38.43
N GLY A 46 5.49 40.01 39.11
CA GLY A 46 5.13 41.37 39.55
C GLY A 46 6.10 41.98 40.57
N LYS A 47 6.84 41.15 41.32
CA LYS A 47 7.93 41.63 42.21
C LYS A 47 9.06 42.33 41.45
N LYS A 48 9.25 42.03 40.15
CA LYS A 48 10.32 42.63 39.32
C LYS A 48 9.87 43.87 38.53
N GLN A 49 8.58 44.04 38.23
CA GLN A 49 8.11 45.05 37.27
C GLN A 49 7.22 46.18 37.84
N LYS A 50 6.86 46.18 39.13
CA LYS A 50 6.06 47.26 39.78
C LYS A 50 4.78 47.68 39.02
N LEU A 51 4.10 46.74 38.35
CA LEU A 51 2.82 46.99 37.68
C LEU A 51 1.66 46.73 38.64
N SER A 52 0.59 47.53 38.57
CA SER A 52 -0.64 47.30 39.35
C SER A 52 -1.39 46.07 38.83
N PRO A 53 -2.16 45.36 39.67
CA PRO A 53 -2.99 44.22 39.24
C PRO A 53 -3.96 44.59 38.10
N GLU A 54 -4.51 45.81 38.14
CA GLU A 54 -5.38 46.36 37.10
C GLU A 54 -4.66 46.46 35.75
N SER A 55 -3.40 46.91 35.74
CA SER A 55 -2.59 47.00 34.52
C SER A 55 -2.26 45.63 33.92
N TRP A 56 -2.07 44.60 34.75
CA TRP A 56 -1.91 43.22 34.29
C TRP A 56 -3.18 42.70 33.62
N GLN A 57 -4.33 42.99 34.22
CA GLN A 57 -5.62 42.57 33.68
C GLN A 57 -5.96 43.24 32.36
N THR A 58 -5.80 44.57 32.26
CA THR A 58 -6.03 45.30 31.00
C THR A 58 -5.08 44.84 29.89
N SER A 59 -3.79 44.60 30.21
CA SER A 59 -2.82 44.12 29.21
C SER A 59 -3.11 42.71 28.75
N PHE A 60 -3.55 41.83 29.67
CA PHE A 60 -3.91 40.47 29.35
C PHE A 60 -5.19 40.39 28.51
N GLU A 61 -6.20 41.22 28.82
CA GLU A 61 -7.41 41.35 28.00
C GLU A 61 -7.08 41.84 26.58
N ALA A 62 -6.22 42.86 26.45
CA ALA A 62 -5.75 43.32 25.13
C ALA A 62 -4.98 42.25 24.35
N LEU A 63 -4.23 41.38 25.03
CA LEU A 63 -3.54 40.24 24.40
C LEU A 63 -4.53 39.19 23.88
N LEU A 64 -5.54 38.84 24.67
CA LEU A 64 -6.61 37.92 24.27
C LEU A 64 -7.40 38.47 23.06
N GLU A 65 -7.72 39.77 23.06
CA GLU A 65 -8.41 40.43 21.95
C GLU A 65 -7.56 40.49 20.66
N SER A 66 -6.24 40.61 20.79
CA SER A 66 -5.34 40.65 19.63
C SER A 66 -5.17 39.30 18.91
N GLY A 67 -5.67 38.21 19.49
CA GLY A 67 -5.54 36.85 18.95
C GLY A 67 -4.13 36.26 19.00
N ARG A 68 -3.22 36.89 19.74
CA ARG A 68 -1.83 36.44 19.89
C ARG A 68 -1.65 35.35 20.95
N VAL A 69 -2.73 34.95 21.64
CA VAL A 69 -2.68 33.94 22.70
C VAL A 69 -3.03 32.57 22.14
N TRP A 70 -2.17 31.59 22.39
CA TRP A 70 -2.41 30.19 22.05
C TRP A 70 -2.52 29.37 23.32
N LEU A 71 -3.61 28.63 23.44
CA LEU A 71 -3.95 27.82 24.59
C LEU A 71 -3.57 26.35 24.30
N PHE A 72 -2.78 25.77 25.19
CA PHE A 72 -2.30 24.38 25.09
C PHE A 72 -2.93 23.55 26.21
N GLY A 73 -3.91 22.71 25.85
CA GLY A 73 -4.55 21.75 26.75
C GLY A 73 -3.98 20.36 26.54
N ASP A 74 -3.06 19.94 27.41
CA ASP A 74 -2.42 18.63 27.29
C ASP A 74 -3.18 17.57 28.09
N GLY A 75 -3.51 16.45 27.45
CA GLY A 75 -4.19 15.32 28.09
C GLY A 75 -5.66 15.60 28.40
N ILE A 76 -6.45 16.04 27.43
CA ILE A 76 -7.90 16.26 27.67
C ILE A 76 -8.65 14.96 28.05
N ASP A 77 -8.01 13.80 27.85
CA ASP A 77 -8.50 12.48 28.28
C ASP A 77 -8.86 12.46 29.79
N TYR A 78 -8.17 13.25 30.61
CA TYR A 78 -8.44 13.38 32.05
C TYR A 78 -9.80 14.03 32.35
N LEU A 79 -10.21 15.02 31.56
CA LEU A 79 -11.51 15.67 31.75
C LEU A 79 -12.68 14.72 31.41
N LEU A 80 -12.46 13.81 30.46
CA LEU A 80 -13.43 12.82 30.00
C LEU A 80 -13.71 11.71 31.02
N THR A 81 -12.79 11.50 31.96
CA THR A 81 -12.89 10.44 32.99
C THR A 81 -13.54 10.94 34.28
N GLU A 82 -13.31 12.20 34.68
CA GLU A 82 -13.90 12.76 35.91
C GLU A 82 -15.30 13.40 35.75
N SER A 83 -15.71 13.81 34.55
CA SER A 83 -17.03 14.46 34.32
C SER A 83 -18.24 13.52 34.45
N SER A 84 -18.05 12.30 34.97
CA SER A 84 -19.07 11.28 35.18
C SER A 84 -20.05 11.59 36.32
N ASN A 85 -19.82 12.65 37.09
CA ASN A 85 -20.70 13.05 38.20
C ASN A 85 -21.47 14.34 37.87
N ASN A 86 -22.69 14.17 37.32
CA ASN A 86 -23.82 15.13 37.35
C ASN A 86 -24.07 16.14 36.20
N SER A 87 -23.44 16.09 35.03
CA SER A 87 -23.87 16.93 33.89
C SER A 87 -23.89 16.18 32.56
N ASN A 88 -25.00 16.30 31.82
CA ASN A 88 -25.22 15.77 30.46
C ASN A 88 -24.32 16.41 29.38
N GLU A 89 -23.21 17.00 29.77
CA GLU A 89 -22.36 17.81 28.91
C GLU A 89 -21.00 17.14 28.70
N SER A 90 -20.64 16.92 27.43
CA SER A 90 -19.29 16.48 27.05
C SER A 90 -18.29 17.52 27.56
N PRO A 91 -17.15 17.17 28.14
CA PRO A 91 -16.10 18.14 28.52
C PRO A 91 -15.61 19.03 27.38
N LEU A 92 -15.85 18.65 26.11
CA LEU A 92 -15.60 19.49 24.95
C LEU A 92 -16.63 20.63 24.79
N SER A 93 -17.81 20.54 25.42
CA SER A 93 -18.79 21.64 25.52
C SER A 93 -18.25 22.81 26.31
N LEU A 94 -17.43 22.57 27.35
CA LEU A 94 -16.74 23.62 28.12
C LEU A 94 -15.86 24.50 27.22
N PHE A 95 -15.24 23.91 26.21
CA PHE A 95 -14.45 24.64 25.21
C PHE A 95 -15.31 25.25 24.08
N LYS A 96 -16.45 24.62 23.72
CA LYS A 96 -17.39 25.14 22.70
C LYS A 96 -18.19 26.36 23.16
N GLU A 97 -18.71 26.37 24.38
CA GLU A 97 -19.51 27.50 24.88
C GLU A 97 -18.63 28.74 25.16
N GLN A 98 -17.36 28.55 25.48
CA GLN A 98 -16.42 29.62 25.84
C GLN A 98 -15.63 30.20 24.65
N GLN A 99 -15.74 29.62 23.45
CA GLN A 99 -15.23 30.22 22.20
C GLN A 99 -15.83 31.61 21.92
N LYS A 100 -16.98 31.96 22.48
CA LYS A 100 -17.53 33.34 22.40
C LYS A 100 -16.67 34.38 23.12
N TYR A 101 -15.90 33.99 24.14
CA TYR A 101 -15.05 34.90 24.92
C TYR A 101 -13.60 34.87 24.46
N THR A 102 -13.10 33.70 24.04
CA THR A 102 -11.74 33.52 23.53
C THR A 102 -11.69 33.54 22.00
N GLY A 103 -12.66 34.17 21.33
CA GLY A 103 -12.90 34.02 19.88
C GLY A 103 -11.73 34.30 18.94
N ASN A 104 -10.70 35.02 19.43
CA ASN A 104 -9.47 35.29 18.67
C ASN A 104 -8.28 34.40 19.11
N CYS A 105 -8.40 33.59 20.15
CA CYS A 105 -7.32 32.71 20.64
C CYS A 105 -7.31 31.38 19.89
N HIS A 106 -6.11 30.85 19.63
CA HIS A 106 -5.94 29.52 19.05
C HIS A 106 -5.90 28.46 20.16
N LEU A 107 -6.59 27.33 19.97
CA LEU A 107 -6.64 26.23 20.93
C LEU A 107 -6.00 24.97 20.34
N ILE A 108 -4.99 24.44 21.01
CA ILE A 108 -4.36 23.15 20.72
C ILE A 108 -4.64 22.20 21.87
N LEU A 109 -5.19 21.04 21.55
CA LEU A 109 -5.48 19.98 22.50
C LEU A 109 -4.68 18.72 22.12
N SER A 110 -4.22 17.95 23.11
CA SER A 110 -3.79 16.55 22.90
C SER A 110 -4.80 15.63 23.56
N CYS A 111 -5.07 14.53 22.87
CA CYS A 111 -5.74 13.35 23.39
C CYS A 111 -5.06 12.10 22.83
N GLN A 112 -5.36 10.94 23.41
CA GLN A 112 -4.97 9.67 22.84
C GLN A 112 -5.75 9.35 21.55
N THR A 113 -5.12 8.60 20.63
CA THR A 113 -5.73 8.19 19.36
C THR A 113 -7.00 7.35 19.57
N SER A 114 -7.05 6.53 20.62
CA SER A 114 -8.22 5.76 21.04
C SER A 114 -9.40 6.67 21.44
N THR A 115 -9.13 7.67 22.28
CA THR A 115 -10.11 8.67 22.71
C THR A 115 -10.69 9.43 21.53
N TRP A 116 -9.84 9.81 20.57
CA TRP A 116 -10.29 10.42 19.32
C TRP A 116 -11.20 9.48 18.51
N LYS A 117 -10.83 8.20 18.35
CA LYS A 117 -11.67 7.22 17.61
C LYS A 117 -13.06 7.08 18.23
N MET A 118 -13.17 7.17 19.55
CA MET A 118 -14.45 7.10 20.27
C MET A 118 -15.30 8.37 20.14
N GLN A 119 -14.67 9.54 19.99
CA GLN A 119 -15.36 10.85 19.92
C GLN A 119 -15.13 11.57 18.59
N SER A 120 -15.00 10.82 17.50
CA SER A 120 -14.69 11.35 16.16
C SER A 120 -15.67 12.46 15.74
N GLN A 121 -16.95 12.33 16.11
CA GLN A 121 -17.99 13.30 15.78
C GLN A 121 -17.90 14.60 16.62
N ALA A 122 -17.44 14.53 17.88
CA ALA A 122 -17.27 15.71 18.73
C ALA A 122 -16.01 16.51 18.36
N LEU A 123 -14.97 15.81 17.87
CA LEU A 123 -13.66 16.34 17.49
C LEU A 123 -13.50 16.60 15.98
N ALA A 124 -14.53 16.35 15.17
CA ALA A 124 -14.51 16.51 13.70
C ALA A 124 -14.18 17.94 13.21
N GLN A 125 -14.28 18.94 14.10
CA GLN A 125 -14.03 20.36 13.80
C GLN A 125 -12.57 20.80 14.08
N PHE A 126 -11.72 19.91 14.60
CA PHE A 126 -10.32 20.19 14.90
C PHE A 126 -9.39 19.59 13.82
N ASP A 127 -8.29 20.28 13.52
CA ASP A 127 -7.19 19.70 12.75
C ASP A 127 -6.49 18.61 13.57
N ILE A 128 -6.19 17.47 12.93
CA ILE A 128 -5.69 16.27 13.62
C ILE A 128 -4.20 16.07 13.33
N TYR A 129 -3.42 15.96 14.39
CA TYR A 129 -1.99 15.64 14.34
C TYR A 129 -1.73 14.43 15.23
N GLN A 130 -1.25 13.32 14.67
CA GLN A 130 -0.92 12.10 15.43
C GLN A 130 0.56 12.08 15.81
N ILE A 131 0.88 11.52 16.97
CA ILE A 131 2.26 11.22 17.34
C ILE A 131 2.76 10.16 16.35
N LYS A 132 3.73 10.55 15.52
CA LYS A 132 4.36 9.64 14.58
C LYS A 132 5.13 8.58 15.38
N SER A 133 4.83 7.30 15.14
CA SER A 133 5.70 6.20 15.60
C SER A 133 7.10 6.41 15.05
N LEU A 134 8.13 6.15 15.86
CA LEU A 134 9.52 6.24 15.41
C LEU A 134 9.74 5.06 14.47
N SER A 135 9.72 5.31 13.16
CA SER A 135 9.72 4.25 12.13
C SER A 135 11.06 4.13 11.42
N SER A 136 11.98 5.06 11.64
CA SER A 136 13.33 5.03 11.08
C SER A 136 14.40 5.10 12.15
N GLN A 137 15.54 4.48 11.86
CA GLN A 137 16.74 4.54 12.67
C GLN A 137 17.14 5.99 13.00
N THR A 138 17.08 6.87 12.01
CA THR A 138 17.37 8.30 12.15
C THR A 138 16.42 9.01 13.13
N GLU A 139 15.15 8.60 13.21
CA GLU A 139 14.20 9.19 14.15
C GLU A 139 14.49 8.75 15.60
N ILE A 140 14.85 7.47 15.79
CA ILE A 140 15.29 6.93 17.09
C ILE A 140 16.56 7.65 17.55
N GLU A 141 17.56 7.77 16.67
CA GLU A 141 18.81 8.50 16.95
C GLU A 141 18.55 9.94 17.34
N GLN A 142 17.74 10.67 16.56
CA GLN A 142 17.36 12.05 16.88
C GLN A 142 16.61 12.16 18.21
N PHE A 143 15.75 11.19 18.54
CA PHE A 143 15.05 11.16 19.81
C PHE A 143 16.03 10.98 20.98
N VAL A 144 16.91 9.97 20.89
CA VAL A 144 17.94 9.66 21.89
C VAL A 144 18.88 10.86 22.10
N GLU A 145 19.38 11.45 21.01
CA GLU A 145 20.24 12.64 21.07
C GLU A 145 19.54 13.81 21.74
N ARG A 146 18.28 14.10 21.39
CA ARG A 146 17.51 15.20 21.98
C ARG A 146 17.19 14.96 23.45
N TRP A 147 16.85 13.72 23.84
CA TRP A 147 16.54 13.36 25.21
C TRP A 147 17.76 13.49 26.12
N LEU A 148 18.91 13.04 25.64
CA LEU A 148 20.18 13.08 26.38
C LEU A 148 20.92 14.42 26.24
N HIS A 149 20.42 15.36 25.44
CA HIS A 149 21.00 16.70 25.31
C HIS A 149 20.86 17.51 26.61
N PRO A 150 21.93 18.19 27.08
CA PRO A 150 21.86 19.01 28.29
C PRO A 150 20.94 20.23 28.11
N TYR A 151 20.13 20.50 29.14
CA TYR A 151 19.18 21.62 29.22
C TYR A 151 19.66 22.81 30.08
N SER A 152 20.93 22.85 30.49
CA SER A 152 21.43 23.93 31.35
C SER A 152 22.73 24.54 30.83
N SER A 153 22.88 25.84 31.10
CA SER A 153 24.06 26.70 30.87
C SER A 153 25.30 26.31 31.68
N GLN A 154 25.40 25.06 32.14
CA GLN A 154 26.58 24.50 32.83
C GLN A 154 27.40 23.67 31.84
N ARG A 155 28.47 24.28 31.32
CA ARG A 155 29.38 23.68 30.32
C ARG A 155 30.11 22.42 30.79
N GLU A 156 30.17 22.14 32.09
CA GLU A 156 31.00 21.05 32.63
C GLU A 156 30.40 19.64 32.47
N ASN A 157 29.09 19.50 32.18
CA ASN A 157 28.42 18.20 31.99
C ASN A 157 27.93 17.94 30.54
N SER A 158 28.24 18.82 29.58
CA SER A 158 27.68 18.72 28.24
C SER A 158 28.38 17.70 27.33
N GLU A 159 29.68 17.46 27.52
CA GLU A 159 30.43 16.49 26.72
C GLU A 159 30.07 15.05 27.10
N ILE A 160 30.09 14.71 28.40
CA ILE A 160 29.74 13.38 28.91
C ILE A 160 28.33 12.94 28.47
N ARG A 161 27.34 13.84 28.48
CA ARG A 161 25.96 13.51 28.08
C ARG A 161 25.75 13.41 26.57
N ARG A 162 26.51 14.17 25.77
CA ARG A 162 26.50 14.05 24.30
C ARG A 162 27.13 12.72 23.87
N ASP A 163 28.19 12.29 24.55
CA ASP A 163 28.80 10.97 24.36
C ASP A 163 27.85 9.84 24.76
N LEU A 164 27.06 9.99 25.84
CA LEU A 164 26.05 9.01 26.24
C LEU A 164 24.98 8.77 25.15
N GLY A 165 24.53 9.84 24.48
CA GLY A 165 23.57 9.75 23.37
C GLY A 165 24.16 9.07 22.16
N ALA A 166 25.34 9.48 21.72
CA ALA A 166 26.05 8.85 20.60
C ALA A 166 26.35 7.37 20.89
N ASN A 167 26.71 7.02 22.13
CA ASN A 167 26.99 5.64 22.53
C ASN A 167 25.74 4.76 22.51
N LEU A 168 24.60 5.22 23.03
CA LEU A 168 23.35 4.46 22.98
C LEU A 168 22.88 4.29 21.53
N SER A 169 22.91 5.35 20.73
CA SER A 169 22.57 5.29 19.30
C SER A 169 23.46 4.31 18.55
N THR A 170 24.78 4.35 18.78
CA THR A 170 25.73 3.42 18.17
C THR A 170 25.43 1.99 18.59
N LEU A 171 25.18 1.76 19.89
CA LEU A 171 24.89 0.42 20.43
C LEU A 171 23.59 -0.16 19.88
N LEU A 172 22.51 0.65 19.83
CA LEU A 172 21.24 0.24 19.22
C LEU A 172 21.39 -0.05 17.74
N SER A 173 22.27 0.67 17.02
CA SER A 173 22.55 0.46 15.59
C SER A 173 23.32 -0.84 15.29
N GLN A 174 23.91 -1.48 16.30
CA GLN A 174 24.67 -2.70 16.08
C GLN A 174 23.74 -3.87 15.69
N PRO A 175 24.16 -4.74 14.74
CA PRO A 175 23.39 -5.90 14.29
C PRO A 175 22.70 -6.75 15.39
N PRO A 176 23.34 -7.07 16.54
CA PRO A 176 22.69 -7.84 17.59
C PRO A 176 21.52 -7.13 18.29
N ASN A 177 21.47 -5.79 18.25
CA ASN A 177 20.47 -4.99 18.98
C ASN A 177 19.36 -4.44 18.06
N LEU A 178 19.44 -4.67 16.75
CA LEU A 178 18.43 -4.24 15.79
C LEU A 178 17.04 -4.83 16.11
N SER A 179 16.98 -6.05 16.62
CA SER A 179 15.71 -6.68 17.04
C SER A 179 15.07 -5.94 18.21
N LEU A 180 15.84 -5.30 19.09
CA LEU A 180 15.30 -4.53 20.22
C LEU A 180 14.65 -3.22 19.77
N GLN A 181 15.10 -2.66 18.64
CA GLN A 181 14.57 -1.39 18.14
C GLN A 181 13.10 -1.47 17.79
N THR A 182 12.65 -2.59 17.19
CA THR A 182 11.24 -2.78 16.82
C THR A 182 10.31 -2.66 18.04
N TRP A 183 10.79 -3.07 19.21
CA TRP A 183 10.08 -2.98 20.48
C TRP A 183 10.16 -1.60 21.14
N LEU A 184 11.08 -0.74 20.68
CA LEU A 184 11.32 0.61 21.20
C LEU A 184 10.77 1.73 20.31
N ASN A 185 10.04 1.40 19.24
CA ASN A 185 9.43 2.38 18.32
C ASN A 185 8.41 3.32 18.99
N ASN A 186 7.94 2.97 20.21
CA ASN A 186 7.11 3.84 21.03
C ASN A 186 7.99 4.82 21.85
N PRO A 187 7.77 6.14 21.75
CA PRO A 187 8.50 7.15 22.52
C PRO A 187 8.53 6.92 24.03
N LEU A 188 7.46 6.35 24.63
CA LEU A 188 7.40 6.01 26.06
C LEU A 188 8.50 5.01 26.43
N ARG A 189 8.59 3.91 25.67
CA ARG A 189 9.51 2.80 25.91
C ARG A 189 10.95 3.22 25.69
N LEU A 190 11.19 4.02 24.63
CA LEU A 190 12.50 4.62 24.37
C LEU A 190 12.91 5.62 25.46
N SER A 191 11.96 6.39 26.01
CA SER A 191 12.23 7.30 27.14
C SER A 191 12.64 6.55 28.40
N LEU A 192 11.92 5.46 28.73
CA LEU A 192 12.27 4.57 29.84
C LEU A 192 13.67 3.97 29.66
N LEU A 193 14.01 3.50 28.44
CA LEU A 193 15.35 3.02 28.13
C LEU A 193 16.41 4.12 28.28
N CYS A 194 16.14 5.34 27.82
CA CYS A 194 17.06 6.45 27.97
C CYS A 194 17.29 6.80 29.45
N ARG A 195 16.26 6.73 30.30
CA ARG A 195 16.39 6.90 31.76
C ARG A 195 17.25 5.81 32.38
N LEU A 196 17.04 4.54 31.99
CA LEU A 196 17.90 3.44 32.41
C LEU A 196 19.36 3.69 32.01
N TRP A 197 19.59 4.06 30.76
CA TRP A 197 20.92 4.28 30.19
C TRP A 197 21.66 5.42 30.90
N GLN A 198 20.95 6.47 31.32
CA GLN A 198 21.53 7.54 32.14
C GLN A 198 22.07 7.04 33.48
N LYS A 199 21.47 5.99 34.06
CA LYS A 199 21.93 5.37 35.31
C LYS A 199 23.04 4.35 35.08
N ASN A 200 22.89 3.48 34.07
CA ASN A 200 23.79 2.36 33.79
C ASN A 200 24.11 2.26 32.27
N PRO A 201 25.14 2.97 31.78
CA PRO A 201 25.43 3.06 30.35
C PRO A 201 26.28 1.89 29.79
N GLN A 202 26.38 0.76 30.48
CA GLN A 202 27.31 -0.31 30.10
C GLN A 202 26.65 -1.56 29.50
N THR A 203 25.39 -1.86 29.83
CA THR A 203 24.78 -3.15 29.44
C THR A 203 23.33 -2.97 29.03
N LEU A 204 23.00 -3.42 27.81
CA LEU A 204 21.62 -3.59 27.38
C LEU A 204 21.15 -5.03 27.67
N PRO A 205 19.87 -5.21 28.04
CA PRO A 205 19.25 -6.53 28.14
C PRO A 205 19.36 -7.32 26.82
N GLN A 206 19.53 -8.63 26.92
CA GLN A 206 19.79 -9.49 25.76
C GLN A 206 18.50 -10.02 25.10
N THR A 207 17.43 -10.14 25.86
CA THR A 207 16.11 -10.62 25.39
C THR A 207 15.09 -9.49 25.50
N VAL A 208 14.01 -9.58 24.72
CA VAL A 208 12.93 -8.59 24.80
C VAL A 208 12.21 -8.71 26.16
N ALA A 209 12.10 -9.92 26.72
CA ALA A 209 11.54 -10.12 28.05
C ALA A 209 12.37 -9.45 29.16
N SER A 210 13.70 -9.61 29.13
CA SER A 210 14.59 -8.94 30.10
C SER A 210 14.57 -7.42 29.92
N LEU A 211 14.44 -6.93 28.68
CA LEU A 211 14.21 -5.52 28.41
C LEU A 211 12.93 -5.04 29.11
N TYR A 212 11.80 -5.70 28.91
CA TYR A 212 10.54 -5.26 29.50
C TYR A 212 10.50 -5.41 31.01
N GLN A 213 11.13 -6.43 31.58
CA GLN A 213 11.31 -6.55 33.03
C GLN A 213 12.01 -5.31 33.60
N VAL A 214 13.07 -4.84 32.93
CA VAL A 214 13.81 -3.64 33.30
C VAL A 214 12.98 -2.37 33.07
N LEU A 215 12.24 -2.28 31.97
CA LEU A 215 11.36 -1.14 31.68
C LEU A 215 10.20 -1.03 32.68
N VAL A 216 9.61 -2.15 33.14
CA VAL A 216 8.56 -2.17 34.17
C VAL A 216 9.11 -1.58 35.47
N ASN A 217 10.31 -1.98 35.89
CA ASN A 217 10.96 -1.43 37.07
C ASN A 217 11.24 0.07 36.93
N GLU A 218 11.74 0.52 35.79
CA GLU A 218 11.96 1.94 35.52
C GLU A 218 10.65 2.73 35.44
N PHE A 219 9.57 2.13 34.94
CA PHE A 219 8.26 2.75 34.93
C PHE A 219 7.73 2.97 36.34
N TYR A 220 7.83 1.98 37.23
CA TYR A 220 7.49 2.16 38.65
C TYR A 220 8.34 3.26 39.31
N GLN A 221 9.65 3.30 39.03
CA GLN A 221 10.53 4.35 39.56
C GLN A 221 10.18 5.74 39.03
N TRP A 222 9.75 5.84 37.78
CA TRP A 222 9.31 7.10 37.21
C TRP A 222 7.97 7.55 37.83
N GLN A 223 7.02 6.63 38.02
CA GLN A 223 5.75 6.93 38.69
C GLN A 223 5.94 7.25 40.18
N ALA A 224 6.98 6.72 40.83
CA ALA A 224 7.33 7.04 42.22
C ALA A 224 7.65 8.53 42.46
N GLU A 225 7.92 9.30 41.40
CA GLU A 225 8.04 10.76 41.50
C GLU A 225 6.71 11.43 41.91
N ASN A 226 5.57 10.79 41.64
CA ASN A 226 4.22 11.29 41.95
C ASN A 226 3.47 10.42 43.00
N THR A 227 3.71 9.11 43.01
CA THR A 227 2.96 8.13 43.81
C THR A 227 3.91 7.14 44.47
N ASN A 228 4.11 7.22 45.79
CA ASN A 228 5.02 6.31 46.51
C ASN A 228 4.46 4.89 46.54
N VAL A 229 5.07 3.96 45.80
CA VAL A 229 4.76 2.52 45.83
C VAL A 229 5.93 1.77 46.42
N THR A 230 5.68 0.98 47.45
CA THR A 230 6.70 0.13 48.09
C THR A 230 6.92 -1.17 47.31
N ALA A 231 8.10 -1.78 47.42
CA ALA A 231 8.37 -3.09 46.81
C ALA A 231 7.36 -4.18 47.24
N THR A 232 6.84 -4.08 48.47
CA THR A 232 5.82 -4.97 49.02
C THR A 232 4.43 -4.83 48.38
N GLU A 233 4.16 -3.70 47.71
CA GLU A 233 2.89 -3.46 46.99
C GLU A 233 3.02 -3.76 45.49
N GLN A 234 4.24 -3.75 44.94
CA GLN A 234 4.50 -4.01 43.52
C GLN A 234 4.25 -5.46 43.11
N GLU A 235 4.68 -6.42 43.92
CA GLU A 235 4.57 -7.85 43.58
C GLU A 235 3.09 -8.32 43.48
N PRO A 236 2.21 -8.05 44.47
CA PRO A 236 0.79 -8.39 44.35
C PRO A 236 0.05 -7.63 43.24
N LEU A 237 0.55 -6.45 42.87
CA LEU A 237 0.01 -5.66 41.77
C LEU A 237 0.39 -6.26 40.41
N ASN A 238 1.66 -6.64 40.21
CA ASN A 238 2.12 -7.32 39.01
C ASN A 238 1.40 -8.65 38.81
N GLU A 239 1.16 -9.42 39.88
CA GLU A 239 0.39 -10.66 39.79
C GLU A 239 -1.07 -10.42 39.33
N PHE A 240 -1.67 -9.32 39.80
CA PHE A 240 -3.00 -8.90 39.33
C PHE A 240 -2.99 -8.47 37.86
N LEU A 241 -2.04 -7.63 37.44
CA LEU A 241 -1.90 -7.21 36.04
C LEU A 241 -1.63 -8.39 35.11
N THR A 242 -0.84 -9.36 35.57
CA THR A 242 -0.53 -10.61 34.86
C THR A 242 -1.80 -11.42 34.60
N ARG A 243 -2.59 -11.70 35.64
CA ARG A 243 -3.86 -12.42 35.50
C ARG A 243 -4.85 -11.65 34.61
N LEU A 244 -4.96 -10.35 34.82
CA LEU A 244 -5.88 -9.51 34.05
C LEU A 244 -5.52 -9.48 32.56
N ALA A 245 -4.23 -9.31 32.23
CA ALA A 245 -3.75 -9.30 30.85
C ALA A 245 -4.00 -10.65 30.17
N LEU A 246 -3.71 -11.76 30.86
CA LEU A 246 -3.94 -13.09 30.31
C LEU A 246 -5.43 -13.35 30.04
N THR A 247 -6.30 -13.10 31.03
CA THR A 247 -7.76 -13.29 30.86
C THR A 247 -8.34 -12.37 29.78
N HIS A 248 -7.85 -11.14 29.66
CA HIS A 248 -8.31 -10.24 28.61
C HIS A 248 -7.90 -10.75 27.21
N ARG A 249 -6.69 -11.29 27.07
CA ARG A 249 -6.21 -11.89 25.82
C ARG A 249 -6.95 -13.18 25.43
N GLU A 250 -7.44 -13.95 26.40
CA GLU A 250 -8.24 -15.17 26.15
C GLU A 250 -9.68 -14.87 25.69
N THR A 251 -10.25 -13.75 26.13
CA THR A 251 -11.70 -13.48 26.02
C THR A 251 -12.08 -12.52 24.89
N GLY A 252 -11.13 -11.78 24.32
CA GLY A 252 -11.42 -10.70 23.37
C GLY A 252 -10.34 -10.45 22.32
N SER A 253 -10.67 -9.62 21.32
CA SER A 253 -9.66 -9.07 20.41
C SER A 253 -8.84 -7.99 21.13
N SER A 254 -7.62 -7.70 20.66
CA SER A 254 -6.78 -6.59 21.18
C SER A 254 -7.47 -5.22 21.23
N SER A 255 -8.55 -5.05 20.48
CA SER A 255 -9.35 -3.82 20.44
C SER A 255 -10.51 -3.79 21.45
N ALA A 256 -10.82 -4.92 22.10
CA ALA A 256 -11.84 -4.99 23.13
C ALA A 256 -11.41 -4.21 24.39
N PRO A 257 -12.37 -3.63 25.14
CA PRO A 257 -12.10 -3.10 26.46
C PRO A 257 -12.16 -4.21 27.53
N ILE A 258 -11.37 -4.05 28.59
CA ILE A 258 -11.43 -4.87 29.80
C ILE A 258 -12.73 -4.50 30.55
N SER A 259 -13.59 -5.49 30.81
CA SER A 259 -14.84 -5.26 31.54
C SER A 259 -14.63 -5.19 33.05
N GLN A 260 -15.50 -4.48 33.77
CA GLN A 260 -15.50 -4.44 35.24
C GLN A 260 -15.59 -5.85 35.84
N GLU A 261 -16.33 -6.77 35.21
CA GLU A 261 -16.52 -8.17 35.64
C GLU A 261 -15.19 -8.92 35.77
N MET A 262 -14.21 -8.64 34.91
CA MET A 262 -12.86 -9.24 34.98
C MET A 262 -12.06 -8.77 36.21
N ILE A 263 -12.54 -7.75 36.93
CA ILE A 263 -11.82 -7.03 37.98
C ILE A 263 -12.52 -7.11 39.35
N GLU A 264 -13.74 -7.68 39.44
CA GLU A 264 -14.66 -7.52 40.57
C GLU A 264 -14.09 -7.85 41.96
N ASP A 265 -13.05 -8.69 42.07
CA ASP A 265 -12.42 -9.08 43.34
C ASP A 265 -11.17 -8.28 43.75
N ASN A 266 -10.75 -7.23 43.00
CA ASN A 266 -9.47 -6.54 43.24
C ASN A 266 -9.57 -5.00 43.19
N ALA A 267 -10.61 -4.40 43.81
CA ALA A 267 -10.85 -2.95 43.79
C ALA A 267 -9.65 -2.08 44.24
N SER A 268 -8.88 -2.52 45.24
CA SER A 268 -7.68 -1.80 45.72
C SER A 268 -6.52 -1.85 44.73
N LYS A 269 -6.38 -2.93 43.96
CA LYS A 269 -5.34 -3.05 42.93
C LYS A 269 -5.73 -2.32 41.66
N LEU A 270 -7.02 -2.26 41.35
CA LEU A 270 -7.55 -1.42 40.28
C LEU A 270 -7.25 0.06 40.56
N SER A 271 -7.57 0.56 41.75
CA SER A 271 -7.29 1.96 42.08
C SER A 271 -5.79 2.27 42.00
N LEU A 272 -4.93 1.38 42.49
CA LEU A 272 -3.48 1.53 42.37
C LEU A 272 -2.99 1.45 40.92
N SER A 273 -3.54 0.55 40.09
CA SER A 273 -3.22 0.44 38.66
C SER A 273 -3.58 1.70 37.88
N LEU A 274 -4.70 2.34 38.21
CA LEU A 274 -5.15 3.60 37.63
C LEU A 274 -4.24 4.77 38.06
N GLN A 275 -3.88 4.83 39.34
CA GLN A 275 -2.97 5.85 39.88
C GLN A 275 -1.56 5.78 39.28
N LEU A 276 -1.10 4.57 38.95
CA LEU A 276 0.21 4.34 38.35
C LEU A 276 0.18 4.32 36.83
N HIS A 277 -0.99 4.54 36.22
CA HIS A 277 -1.18 4.55 34.78
C HIS A 277 -0.81 3.24 34.07
N TRP A 278 -0.94 2.10 34.75
CA TRP A 278 -0.91 0.79 34.10
C TRP A 278 -2.21 0.52 33.34
N LEU A 279 -3.33 0.92 33.95
CA LEU A 279 -4.67 0.85 33.38
C LEU A 279 -5.24 2.26 33.22
N ARG A 280 -6.20 2.42 32.30
CA ARG A 280 -7.00 3.63 32.13
C ARG A 280 -8.47 3.31 31.91
N PRO A 281 -9.41 4.20 32.32
CA PRO A 281 -10.83 4.04 32.02
C PRO A 281 -11.16 4.45 30.59
N MET A 282 -12.18 3.82 29.99
CA MET A 282 -12.75 4.14 28.68
C MET A 282 -14.17 4.74 28.87
N GLY A 283 -14.51 5.88 28.24
CA GLY A 283 -15.85 6.53 28.35
C GLY A 283 -16.53 6.70 26.98
N ILE A 284 -17.85 6.52 26.79
CA ILE A 284 -19.01 7.05 27.52
C ILE A 284 -19.92 5.94 28.07
N VAL A 285 -20.34 6.07 29.34
CA VAL A 285 -21.50 5.38 29.92
C VAL A 285 -22.76 5.92 29.25
N THR A 286 -23.29 5.23 28.24
CA THR A 286 -24.68 5.43 27.85
C THR A 286 -25.55 4.94 29.01
N GLN A 287 -26.65 5.65 29.31
CA GLN A 287 -27.52 5.43 30.47
C GLN A 287 -28.14 4.01 30.57
N LEU A 288 -27.81 3.09 29.65
CA LEU A 288 -28.38 1.75 29.58
C LEU A 288 -27.43 0.62 30.01
N GLU A 289 -26.12 0.82 30.13
CA GLU A 289 -25.22 -0.23 30.65
C GLU A 289 -24.14 0.34 31.59
N LYS A 290 -24.24 0.01 32.88
CA LYS A 290 -23.38 0.48 34.00
C LYS A 290 -22.07 -0.31 34.15
N HIS A 291 -21.41 -0.70 33.06
CA HIS A 291 -20.14 -1.43 33.18
C HIS A 291 -18.96 -0.49 32.91
N ASN A 292 -18.20 -0.17 33.96
CA ASN A 292 -16.92 0.53 33.79
C ASN A 292 -16.01 -0.33 32.90
N GLN A 293 -15.41 0.29 31.89
CA GLN A 293 -14.53 -0.35 30.93
C GLN A 293 -13.11 0.22 31.06
N TYR A 294 -12.09 -0.62 30.93
CA TYR A 294 -10.69 -0.25 31.10
C TYR A 294 -9.82 -0.74 29.94
N ARG A 295 -8.59 -0.23 29.86
CA ARG A 295 -7.55 -0.71 28.95
C ARG A 295 -6.16 -0.49 29.53
N PHE A 296 -5.20 -1.30 29.13
CA PHE A 296 -3.78 -1.05 29.38
C PHE A 296 -3.29 0.20 28.64
N GLU A 297 -2.40 0.95 29.27
CA GLU A 297 -1.86 2.19 28.71
C GLU A 297 -0.95 1.96 27.49
N ASP A 298 -0.28 0.82 27.44
CA ASP A 298 0.48 0.36 26.27
C ASP A 298 0.26 -1.15 26.10
N GLN A 299 -0.16 -1.53 24.90
CA GLN A 299 -0.55 -2.89 24.55
C GLN A 299 0.62 -3.88 24.63
N THR A 300 1.86 -3.42 24.44
CA THR A 300 3.02 -4.31 24.48
C THR A 300 3.41 -4.63 25.93
N PHE A 301 3.17 -3.73 26.89
CA PHE A 301 3.26 -4.07 28.31
C PHE A 301 2.17 -5.07 28.73
N GLU A 302 0.96 -4.96 28.18
CA GLU A 302 -0.08 -5.97 28.37
C GLU A 302 0.36 -7.35 27.86
N ASP A 303 0.93 -7.43 26.65
CA ASP A 303 1.45 -8.68 26.08
C ASP A 303 2.56 -9.28 26.96
N TYR A 304 3.43 -8.43 27.52
CA TYR A 304 4.45 -8.85 28.49
C TYR A 304 3.84 -9.44 29.76
N PHE A 305 2.86 -8.76 30.38
CA PHE A 305 2.17 -9.26 31.56
C PHE A 305 1.40 -10.55 31.28
N ALA A 306 0.75 -10.67 30.11
CA ALA A 306 0.09 -11.91 29.71
C ALA A 306 1.09 -13.07 29.60
N ALA A 307 2.29 -12.81 29.04
CA ALA A 307 3.34 -13.82 28.93
C ALA A 307 3.87 -14.30 30.29
N LEU A 308 3.87 -13.44 31.32
CA LEU A 308 4.25 -13.82 32.69
C LEU A 308 3.27 -14.81 33.31
N GLY A 309 2.00 -14.80 32.91
CA GLY A 309 0.95 -15.65 33.44
C GLY A 309 0.96 -17.09 32.90
N ILE A 310 1.85 -17.39 31.97
CA ILE A 310 1.96 -18.69 31.31
C ILE A 310 3.17 -19.43 31.85
N ASP A 311 2.95 -20.52 32.58
CA ASP A 311 4.03 -21.30 33.22
C ASP A 311 4.58 -22.43 32.34
N ASN A 312 3.74 -23.00 31.46
CA ASN A 312 4.07 -24.20 30.69
C ASN A 312 3.83 -23.97 29.19
N TRP A 313 4.77 -24.43 28.35
CA TRP A 313 4.66 -24.32 26.89
C TRP A 313 3.41 -24.97 26.31
N GLN A 314 2.88 -26.01 26.97
CA GLN A 314 1.68 -26.71 26.54
C GLN A 314 0.50 -25.75 26.41
N TYR A 315 0.46 -24.65 27.18
CA TYR A 315 -0.58 -23.64 27.09
C TYR A 315 -0.75 -23.08 25.66
N PHE A 316 0.34 -22.87 24.92
CA PHE A 316 0.27 -22.37 23.54
C PHE A 316 -0.34 -23.37 22.55
N LEU A 317 -0.32 -24.66 22.90
CA LEU A 317 -0.75 -25.79 22.06
C LEU A 317 -1.94 -26.57 22.64
N ALA A 318 -2.44 -26.17 23.82
CA ALA A 318 -3.40 -26.94 24.59
C ALA A 318 -4.78 -26.94 23.90
N THR A 319 -5.25 -28.14 23.59
CA THR A 319 -6.61 -28.39 23.09
C THR A 319 -7.69 -28.29 24.18
N GLU A 320 -7.32 -28.22 25.46
CA GLU A 320 -8.25 -28.22 26.60
C GLU A 320 -9.10 -26.94 26.70
N THR A 321 -8.58 -25.79 26.23
CA THR A 321 -9.33 -24.54 26.08
C THR A 321 -10.15 -24.48 24.79
N GLY A 322 -9.98 -25.47 23.90
CA GLY A 322 -10.65 -25.54 22.60
C GLY A 322 -10.12 -24.55 21.55
N LYS A 323 -9.10 -23.73 21.84
CA LYS A 323 -8.60 -22.71 20.90
C LYS A 323 -7.07 -22.62 20.84
N ILE A 324 -6.49 -22.95 19.68
CA ILE A 324 -5.08 -22.66 19.39
C ILE A 324 -5.00 -21.22 18.84
N GLU A 325 -4.76 -20.26 19.72
CA GLU A 325 -4.71 -18.82 19.35
C GLU A 325 -3.31 -18.31 19.03
N MET A 326 -2.26 -19.14 19.24
CA MET A 326 -0.84 -18.77 19.07
C MET A 326 -0.46 -18.25 17.68
N PHE A 327 -1.27 -18.55 16.67
CA PHE A 327 -1.05 -18.12 15.30
C PHE A 327 -1.60 -16.74 14.98
N SER A 328 -2.37 -16.12 15.88
CA SER A 328 -2.81 -14.74 15.66
C SER A 328 -1.68 -13.76 16.00
N GLU A 329 -1.68 -12.60 15.35
CA GLU A 329 -0.65 -11.56 15.53
C GLU A 329 -0.47 -11.16 17.00
N GLN A 330 -1.57 -11.13 17.75
CA GLN A 330 -1.59 -10.76 19.17
C GLN A 330 -0.77 -11.71 20.05
N TRP A 331 -0.78 -13.00 19.72
CA TRP A 331 -0.11 -14.03 20.52
C TRP A 331 1.36 -14.23 20.12
N GLN A 332 1.80 -13.70 18.97
CA GLN A 332 3.21 -13.75 18.57
C GLN A 332 4.10 -12.99 19.56
N HIS A 333 3.66 -11.80 20.03
CA HIS A 333 4.42 -11.05 21.04
C HIS A 333 4.49 -11.79 22.36
N ILE A 334 3.36 -12.35 22.83
CA ILE A 334 3.27 -13.11 24.08
C ILE A 334 4.23 -14.31 24.02
N LEU A 335 4.27 -15.03 22.90
CA LEU A 335 5.19 -16.15 22.71
C LEU A 335 6.65 -15.70 22.74
N LEU A 336 7.02 -14.60 22.08
CA LEU A 336 8.39 -14.08 22.11
C LEU A 336 8.79 -13.65 23.53
N PHE A 337 7.93 -12.96 24.26
CA PHE A 337 8.16 -12.64 25.67
C PHE A 337 8.36 -13.90 26.51
N TRP A 338 7.51 -14.91 26.33
CA TRP A 338 7.65 -16.18 27.06
C TRP A 338 8.96 -16.90 26.73
N MET A 339 9.39 -16.91 25.47
CA MET A 339 10.66 -17.50 25.05
C MET A 339 11.88 -16.75 25.63
N GLY A 340 11.78 -15.45 25.83
CA GLY A 340 12.86 -14.59 26.35
C GLY A 340 13.00 -14.58 27.88
N ARG A 341 12.02 -15.14 28.61
CA ARG A 341 11.99 -15.19 30.09
C ARG A 341 13.11 -16.04 30.68
N GLU A 342 13.88 -15.51 31.62
CA GLU A 342 15.01 -16.23 32.23
C GLU A 342 14.56 -17.27 33.27
N ASP A 343 13.36 -17.11 33.83
CA ASP A 343 12.78 -18.01 34.83
C ASP A 343 12.22 -19.32 34.24
N ILE A 344 11.98 -19.36 32.93
CA ILE A 344 11.55 -20.58 32.22
C ILE A 344 12.77 -21.44 31.86
N ALA A 345 12.73 -22.71 32.28
CA ALA A 345 13.80 -23.67 32.01
C ALA A 345 14.02 -23.89 30.49
N SER A 346 15.28 -24.02 30.08
CA SER A 346 15.64 -24.23 28.67
C SER A 346 15.01 -25.49 28.05
N GLN A 347 14.74 -26.52 28.87
CA GLN A 347 14.06 -27.74 28.44
C GLN A 347 12.62 -27.49 27.97
N GLU A 348 11.89 -26.60 28.66
CA GLU A 348 10.51 -26.23 28.29
C GLU A 348 10.50 -25.45 26.97
N LYS A 349 11.47 -24.53 26.79
CA LYS A 349 11.66 -23.78 25.54
C LYS A 349 12.02 -24.70 24.37
N GLU A 350 12.90 -25.68 24.60
CA GLU A 350 13.20 -26.70 23.59
C GLU A 350 11.99 -27.56 23.24
N ALA A 351 11.21 -27.97 24.23
CA ALA A 351 10.01 -28.78 24.03
C ALA A 351 8.99 -28.04 23.16
N LEU A 352 8.78 -26.74 23.41
CA LEU A 352 7.92 -25.90 22.57
C LEU A 352 8.42 -25.84 21.12
N ILE A 353 9.71 -25.55 20.91
CA ILE A 353 10.29 -25.48 19.56
C ILE A 353 10.11 -26.81 18.83
N LYS A 354 10.37 -27.95 19.49
CA LYS A 354 10.17 -29.29 18.92
C LYS A 354 8.71 -29.54 18.57
N ALA A 355 7.77 -29.15 19.43
CA ALA A 355 6.35 -29.27 19.16
C ALA A 355 5.89 -28.40 17.97
N LEU A 356 6.47 -27.20 17.81
CA LEU A 356 6.17 -26.30 16.69
C LEU A 356 6.68 -26.83 15.35
N ILE A 357 7.91 -27.37 15.29
CA ILE A 357 8.46 -27.90 14.04
C ILE A 357 7.74 -29.18 13.58
N ASP A 358 7.21 -29.96 14.54
CA ASP A 358 6.47 -31.20 14.27
C ASP A 358 4.95 -30.99 14.15
N PHE A 359 4.48 -29.74 14.24
CA PHE A 359 3.05 -29.42 14.23
C PHE A 359 2.39 -29.80 12.89
N LYS A 360 1.25 -30.50 12.99
CA LYS A 360 0.43 -30.87 11.84
C LYS A 360 -0.97 -30.31 12.00
N ASP A 361 -1.39 -29.47 11.05
CA ASP A 361 -2.79 -29.11 10.94
C ASP A 361 -3.58 -30.29 10.41
N GLU A 362 -4.73 -30.55 11.01
CA GLU A 362 -5.63 -31.63 10.58
C GLU A 362 -6.33 -31.28 9.24
N CYS A 363 -5.78 -30.35 8.45
CA CYS A 363 -6.37 -29.78 7.25
C CYS A 363 -5.75 -30.34 5.95
N GLY A 364 -5.15 -31.53 6.01
CA GLY A 364 -4.64 -32.26 4.84
C GLY A 364 -3.11 -32.27 4.73
N GLN A 365 -2.59 -32.62 3.56
CA GLN A 365 -1.14 -32.75 3.34
C GLN A 365 -0.43 -31.40 3.21
N GLU A 366 -1.17 -30.32 2.95
CA GLU A 366 -0.64 -28.98 2.73
C GLU A 366 -0.03 -28.35 4.00
N ASN A 367 -0.52 -28.77 5.18
CA ASN A 367 -0.04 -28.38 6.50
C ASN A 367 0.24 -26.87 6.65
N PHE A 368 -0.72 -26.03 6.25
CA PHE A 368 -0.62 -24.57 6.29
C PHE A 368 -0.19 -24.04 7.67
N TYR A 369 -0.85 -24.46 8.75
CA TYR A 369 -0.50 -24.02 10.10
C TYR A 369 0.73 -24.71 10.66
N GLY A 370 1.11 -25.91 10.18
CA GLY A 370 2.43 -26.47 10.48
C GLY A 370 3.55 -25.67 9.85
N PHE A 371 3.37 -25.18 8.62
CA PHE A 371 4.31 -24.24 8.01
C PHE A 371 4.37 -22.93 8.80
N ARG A 372 3.23 -22.36 9.21
CA ARG A 372 3.20 -21.19 10.13
C ARG A 372 3.91 -21.49 11.45
N ALA A 373 3.70 -22.65 12.04
CA ALA A 373 4.33 -23.05 13.31
C ALA A 373 5.86 -23.14 13.18
N TYR A 374 6.34 -23.66 12.05
CA TYR A 374 7.76 -23.71 11.75
C TYR A 374 8.38 -22.30 11.64
N LEU A 375 7.69 -21.37 10.97
CA LEU A 375 8.13 -19.97 10.90
C LEU A 375 8.11 -19.31 12.28
N THR A 376 7.10 -19.60 13.12
CA THR A 376 7.06 -19.15 14.52
C THR A 376 8.24 -19.70 15.32
N ALA A 377 8.61 -20.97 15.13
CA ALA A 377 9.79 -21.55 15.77
C ALA A 377 11.09 -20.86 15.33
N ALA A 378 11.20 -20.50 14.04
CA ALA A 378 12.34 -19.73 13.53
C ALA A 378 12.42 -18.33 14.15
N MET A 379 11.29 -17.64 14.30
CA MET A 379 11.24 -16.35 15.00
C MET A 379 11.63 -16.46 16.47
N ALA A 380 11.21 -17.54 17.15
CA ALA A 380 11.51 -17.79 18.56
C ALA A 380 13.02 -17.95 18.86
N LEU A 381 13.85 -18.28 17.85
CA LEU A 381 15.31 -18.31 17.98
C LEU A 381 15.92 -16.93 18.29
N SER A 382 15.17 -15.84 18.06
CA SER A 382 15.61 -14.50 18.47
C SER A 382 15.72 -14.33 19.98
N GLU A 383 14.87 -15.02 20.72
CA GLU A 383 14.79 -14.97 22.17
C GLU A 383 15.47 -16.18 22.84
N PHE A 384 15.54 -17.33 22.15
CA PHE A 384 16.24 -18.54 22.64
C PHE A 384 17.33 -19.03 21.68
N ARG A 385 18.51 -18.40 21.80
CA ARG A 385 19.65 -18.53 20.88
C ARG A 385 20.42 -19.86 20.99
N ASP A 386 20.31 -20.54 22.13
CA ASP A 386 21.05 -21.78 22.45
C ASP A 386 20.27 -23.05 22.13
N CYS A 387 19.23 -22.96 21.31
CA CYS A 387 18.42 -24.10 20.91
C CYS A 387 19.26 -25.17 20.16
N SER A 388 19.14 -26.44 20.56
CA SER A 388 19.87 -27.57 19.95
C SER A 388 19.52 -27.82 18.47
N VAL A 389 18.32 -27.44 18.03
CA VAL A 389 17.84 -27.64 16.64
C VAL A 389 17.91 -26.37 15.78
N LYS A 390 18.58 -25.30 16.25
CA LYS A 390 18.64 -24.01 15.55
C LYS A 390 19.18 -24.10 14.12
N ASP A 391 20.24 -24.88 13.91
CA ASP A 391 20.86 -25.01 12.58
C ASP A 391 19.93 -25.75 11.61
N THR A 392 19.18 -26.75 12.10
CA THR A 392 18.16 -27.46 11.31
C THR A 392 17.02 -26.52 10.90
N ILE A 393 16.54 -25.69 11.83
CA ILE A 393 15.47 -24.72 11.55
C ILE A 393 15.94 -23.68 10.53
N ILE A 394 17.11 -23.09 10.76
CA ILE A 394 17.70 -22.09 9.86
C ILE A 394 17.91 -22.69 8.47
N GLU A 395 18.48 -23.89 8.37
CA GLU A 395 18.70 -24.56 7.08
C GLU A 395 17.39 -24.86 6.36
N GLN A 396 16.36 -25.35 7.06
CA GLN A 396 15.07 -25.63 6.44
C GLN A 396 14.39 -24.36 5.92
N VAL A 397 14.44 -23.26 6.67
CA VAL A 397 13.93 -21.96 6.23
C VAL A 397 14.74 -21.45 5.03
N PHE A 398 16.06 -21.65 5.00
CA PHE A 398 16.89 -21.35 3.84
C PHE A 398 16.51 -22.21 2.63
N VAL A 399 16.30 -23.51 2.78
CA VAL A 399 15.85 -24.39 1.69
C VAL A 399 14.54 -23.86 1.10
N TRP A 400 13.58 -23.45 1.92
CA TRP A 400 12.35 -22.82 1.43
C TRP A 400 12.59 -21.47 0.75
N ALA A 401 13.52 -20.66 1.27
CA ALA A 401 13.87 -19.35 0.70
C ALA A 401 14.69 -19.46 -0.61
N LEU A 402 15.42 -20.56 -0.79
CA LEU A 402 16.36 -20.86 -1.88
C LEU A 402 15.81 -21.81 -2.94
N ALA A 403 14.68 -22.50 -2.68
CA ALA A 403 14.08 -23.45 -3.61
C ALA A 403 14.00 -22.85 -5.02
N GLU A 404 14.55 -23.54 -6.02
CA GLU A 404 14.49 -23.13 -7.43
C GLU A 404 13.16 -23.61 -8.04
N ASP A 405 12.20 -22.68 -8.17
CA ASP A 405 11.16 -22.67 -9.22
C ASP A 405 10.08 -21.61 -8.93
N ASP A 406 9.82 -20.77 -9.93
CA ASP A 406 8.77 -19.75 -10.04
C ASP A 406 8.73 -18.62 -8.99
N LYS A 407 8.74 -17.37 -9.45
CA LYS A 407 8.60 -16.14 -8.63
C LYS A 407 7.31 -16.12 -7.76
N SER A 408 6.41 -17.09 -7.90
CA SER A 408 5.12 -17.22 -7.20
C SER A 408 5.10 -18.16 -6.00
N ASN A 409 6.23 -18.77 -5.60
CA ASN A 409 6.25 -19.66 -4.43
C ASN A 409 6.07 -18.85 -3.12
N LEU A 410 4.89 -18.92 -2.53
CA LEU A 410 4.53 -18.23 -1.29
C LEU A 410 5.30 -18.71 -0.06
N ARG A 411 5.67 -20.00 -0.01
CA ARG A 411 6.56 -20.49 1.05
C ARG A 411 7.91 -19.78 0.98
N ARG A 412 8.39 -19.48 -0.22
CA ARG A 412 9.62 -18.71 -0.42
C ARG A 412 9.50 -17.27 0.09
N THR A 413 8.40 -16.57 -0.19
CA THR A 413 8.22 -15.19 0.27
C THR A 413 8.11 -15.14 1.79
N ALA A 414 7.27 -16.00 2.39
CA ALA A 414 7.12 -16.11 3.83
C ALA A 414 8.44 -16.53 4.52
N ALA A 415 9.20 -17.48 3.95
CA ALA A 415 10.50 -17.87 4.48
C ALA A 415 11.53 -16.73 4.39
N ARG A 416 11.52 -15.93 3.30
CA ARG A 416 12.41 -14.76 3.16
C ARG A 416 12.10 -13.66 4.18
N GLU A 417 10.82 -13.43 4.46
CA GLU A 417 10.39 -12.53 5.53
C GLU A 417 10.81 -13.07 6.90
N ALA A 418 10.61 -14.37 7.15
CA ALA A 418 11.04 -15.01 8.39
C ALA A 418 12.55 -14.89 8.60
N ILE A 419 13.39 -15.06 7.57
CA ILE A 419 14.86 -14.87 7.66
C ILE A 419 15.22 -13.47 8.17
N ALA A 420 14.46 -12.43 7.80
CA ALA A 420 14.70 -11.08 8.31
C ALA A 420 14.38 -10.94 9.81
N ASN A 421 13.47 -11.78 10.32
CA ASN A 421 13.04 -11.81 11.71
C ASN A 421 13.85 -12.79 12.58
N ILE A 422 14.61 -13.72 11.98
CA ILE A 422 15.58 -14.54 12.71
C ILE A 422 16.72 -13.63 13.18
N TYR A 423 17.26 -13.90 14.37
CA TYR A 423 18.41 -13.19 14.90
C TYR A 423 19.58 -13.15 13.92
N ARG A 424 19.83 -11.96 13.38
CA ARG A 424 20.73 -11.71 12.25
C ARG A 424 22.14 -12.30 12.44
N PRO A 425 22.77 -12.21 13.63
CA PRO A 425 24.07 -12.85 13.85
C PRO A 425 24.04 -14.38 13.72
N LEU A 426 22.98 -15.07 14.15
CA LEU A 426 22.87 -16.53 13.97
C LEU A 426 22.77 -16.89 12.48
N VAL A 427 21.99 -16.14 11.71
CA VAL A 427 21.86 -16.32 10.25
C VAL A 427 23.20 -16.08 9.54
N ILE A 428 23.91 -15.02 9.91
CA ILE A 428 25.22 -14.67 9.32
C ILE A 428 26.25 -15.76 9.67
N ASN A 429 26.31 -16.22 10.92
CA ASN A 429 27.23 -17.27 11.33
C ASN A 429 26.96 -18.59 10.61
N HIS A 430 25.68 -18.96 10.43
CA HIS A 430 25.30 -20.12 9.62
C HIS A 430 25.78 -19.97 8.17
N LEU A 431 25.56 -18.80 7.55
CA LEU A 431 26.00 -18.52 6.18
C LEU A 431 27.53 -18.58 6.03
N ILE A 432 28.29 -18.07 7.00
CA ILE A 432 29.76 -18.11 7.01
C ILE A 432 30.26 -19.54 7.16
N ASN A 433 29.82 -20.26 8.20
CA ASN A 433 30.28 -21.62 8.51
C ASN A 433 30.01 -22.61 7.37
N TYR A 434 28.86 -22.50 6.70
CA TYR A 434 28.54 -23.36 5.58
C TYR A 434 29.21 -22.92 4.28
N PHE A 435 29.53 -21.63 4.09
CA PHE A 435 30.29 -21.17 2.93
C PHE A 435 31.70 -21.77 2.89
N GLU A 436 32.38 -21.88 4.03
CA GLU A 436 33.73 -22.47 4.12
C GLU A 436 33.78 -23.98 3.82
N ASN A 437 32.65 -24.67 4.04
CA ASN A 437 32.55 -26.13 3.95
C ASN A 437 31.88 -26.66 2.67
N ASP A 438 31.21 -25.78 1.90
CA ASP A 438 30.44 -26.20 0.73
C ASP A 438 31.31 -26.33 -0.53
N SER A 439 31.08 -27.37 -1.31
CA SER A 439 31.81 -27.67 -2.57
C SER A 439 31.01 -27.33 -3.83
N GLN A 440 29.74 -26.92 -3.70
CA GLN A 440 28.85 -26.62 -4.83
C GLN A 440 28.83 -25.11 -5.18
N PRO A 441 29.30 -24.71 -6.38
CA PRO A 441 29.42 -23.28 -6.76
C PRO A 441 28.08 -22.51 -6.80
N LEU A 442 26.97 -23.18 -7.11
CA LEU A 442 25.64 -22.54 -7.18
C LEU A 442 25.12 -22.16 -5.78
N GLN A 443 25.29 -23.04 -4.79
CA GLN A 443 24.87 -22.80 -3.41
C GLN A 443 25.75 -21.73 -2.74
N GLN A 444 27.06 -21.75 -3.01
CA GLN A 444 27.98 -20.69 -2.59
C GLN A 444 27.53 -19.32 -3.10
N ARG A 445 27.17 -19.21 -4.40
CA ARG A 445 26.69 -17.96 -4.99
C ARG A 445 25.39 -17.47 -4.35
N GLN A 446 24.43 -18.37 -4.12
CA GLN A 446 23.17 -18.01 -3.47
C GLN A 446 23.42 -17.51 -2.04
N ARG A 447 24.27 -18.17 -1.26
CA ARG A 447 24.63 -17.73 0.10
C ARG A 447 25.35 -16.37 0.11
N LEU A 448 26.26 -16.12 -0.83
CA LEU A 448 26.89 -14.80 -1.00
C LEU A 448 25.86 -13.70 -1.30
N ASN A 449 24.82 -13.98 -2.11
CA ASN A 449 23.74 -13.03 -2.35
C ASN A 449 22.91 -12.74 -1.08
N TYR A 450 22.72 -13.73 -0.20
CA TYR A 450 22.07 -13.50 1.10
C TYR A 450 22.96 -12.73 2.05
N LEU A 451 24.26 -13.01 2.09
CA LEU A 451 25.25 -12.23 2.83
C LEU A 451 25.32 -10.78 2.33
N GLU A 452 25.22 -10.52 1.02
CA GLU A 452 25.14 -9.16 0.49
C GLU A 452 23.95 -8.38 1.07
N ARG A 453 22.79 -9.03 1.22
CA ARG A 453 21.57 -8.42 1.77
C ARG A 453 21.62 -8.26 3.29
N LEU A 454 22.14 -9.26 3.99
CA LEU A 454 22.07 -9.36 5.45
C LEU A 454 23.34 -8.88 6.16
N GLY A 455 24.48 -8.90 5.49
CA GLY A 455 25.79 -8.68 6.08
C GLY A 455 26.26 -7.22 6.13
N LYS A 456 25.52 -6.26 5.54
CA LYS A 456 25.93 -4.85 5.48
C LYS A 456 26.33 -4.30 6.86
N GLY A 457 27.58 -3.85 7.00
CA GLY A 457 28.14 -3.34 8.25
C GLY A 457 28.42 -4.38 9.34
N ASN A 458 28.28 -5.68 9.08
CA ASN A 458 28.61 -6.73 10.04
C ASN A 458 30.12 -7.02 10.02
N THR A 459 30.81 -6.73 11.13
CA THR A 459 32.27 -6.86 11.25
C THR A 459 32.77 -8.29 11.12
N GLU A 460 32.01 -9.28 11.59
CA GLU A 460 32.38 -10.71 11.53
C GLU A 460 32.29 -11.23 10.09
N ALA A 461 31.21 -10.88 9.37
CA ALA A 461 31.05 -11.18 7.95
C ALA A 461 32.14 -10.50 7.11
N ILE A 462 32.46 -9.23 7.40
CA ILE A 462 33.52 -8.49 6.71
C ILE A 462 34.88 -9.17 6.95
N ALA A 463 35.18 -9.56 8.18
CA ALA A 463 36.43 -10.25 8.53
C ALA A 463 36.54 -11.61 7.81
N ALA A 464 35.50 -12.45 7.91
CA ALA A 464 35.46 -13.76 7.27
C ALA A 464 35.58 -13.67 5.74
N LEU A 465 34.84 -12.75 5.10
CA LEU A 465 34.94 -12.53 3.65
C LEU A 465 36.30 -11.97 3.23
N THR A 466 36.92 -11.12 4.05
CA THR A 466 38.26 -10.58 3.78
C THR A 466 39.32 -11.69 3.84
N GLU A 467 39.25 -12.56 4.84
CA GLU A 467 40.14 -13.71 4.97
C GLU A 467 39.94 -14.70 3.82
N CYS A 468 38.68 -15.03 3.49
CA CYS A 468 38.34 -15.87 2.35
C CYS A 468 38.87 -15.30 1.03
N LEU A 469 38.77 -13.99 0.81
CA LEU A 469 39.26 -13.32 -0.40
C LEU A 469 40.78 -13.46 -0.56
N GLN A 470 41.53 -13.34 0.55
CA GLN A 470 42.97 -13.49 0.57
C GLN A 470 43.39 -14.94 0.27
N ASN A 471 42.71 -15.91 0.87
CA ASN A 471 43.04 -17.33 0.77
C ASN A 471 42.51 -18.02 -0.50
N ALA A 472 41.48 -17.46 -1.15
CA ALA A 472 40.89 -18.03 -2.35
C ALA A 472 41.91 -18.14 -3.50
N LYS A 473 42.03 -19.32 -4.09
CA LYS A 473 42.92 -19.57 -5.25
C LYS A 473 42.22 -19.38 -6.59
N ASP A 474 40.90 -19.58 -6.63
CA ASP A 474 40.10 -19.41 -7.84
C ASP A 474 39.82 -17.93 -8.12
N THR A 475 40.16 -17.49 -9.33
CA THR A 475 39.89 -16.15 -9.83
C THR A 475 38.40 -15.83 -9.84
N THR A 476 37.53 -16.79 -10.18
CA THR A 476 36.08 -16.54 -10.27
C THR A 476 35.48 -16.28 -8.89
N LEU A 477 35.82 -17.13 -7.92
CA LEU A 477 35.42 -16.94 -6.52
C LEU A 477 35.97 -15.62 -5.94
N ARG A 478 37.20 -15.23 -6.27
CA ARG A 478 37.78 -13.95 -5.84
C ARG A 478 36.97 -12.74 -6.32
N TRP A 479 36.50 -12.76 -7.56
CA TRP A 479 35.63 -11.69 -8.07
C TRP A 479 34.30 -11.62 -7.31
N GLN A 480 33.67 -12.77 -7.04
CA GLN A 480 32.42 -12.83 -6.29
C GLN A 480 32.61 -12.35 -4.85
N LEU A 481 33.66 -12.78 -4.18
CA LEU A 481 34.01 -12.35 -2.83
C LEU A 481 34.31 -10.84 -2.76
N ALA A 482 35.05 -10.30 -3.73
CA ALA A 482 35.33 -8.86 -3.80
C ALA A 482 34.05 -8.04 -4.05
N GLU A 483 33.15 -8.53 -4.91
CA GLU A 483 31.85 -7.91 -5.15
C GLU A 483 31.00 -7.90 -3.87
N THR A 484 30.80 -9.06 -3.22
CA THR A 484 30.02 -9.17 -1.98
C THR A 484 30.64 -8.37 -0.83
N LEU A 485 31.97 -8.36 -0.70
CA LEU A 485 32.66 -7.56 0.31
C LEU A 485 32.47 -6.06 0.07
N GLY A 486 32.58 -5.61 -1.19
CA GLY A 486 32.41 -4.21 -1.55
C GLY A 486 30.96 -3.71 -1.44
N THR A 487 29.96 -4.59 -1.50
CA THR A 487 28.55 -4.23 -1.26
C THR A 487 28.21 -4.20 0.23
N ILE A 488 28.77 -5.12 1.02
CA ILE A 488 28.62 -5.17 2.48
C ILE A 488 29.38 -4.02 3.18
N ASP A 489 30.55 -3.66 2.66
CA ASP A 489 31.43 -2.60 3.15
C ASP A 489 31.80 -1.64 2.00
N PRO A 490 30.91 -0.67 1.66
CA PRO A 490 31.16 0.28 0.58
C PRO A 490 32.43 1.09 0.83
N GLY A 491 33.39 0.99 -0.10
CA GLY A 491 34.71 1.62 0.07
C GLY A 491 35.80 0.69 0.62
N ASN A 492 35.52 -0.61 0.81
CA ASN A 492 36.51 -1.58 1.24
C ASN A 492 37.74 -1.57 0.31
N SER A 493 38.88 -1.15 0.85
CA SER A 493 40.10 -0.95 0.06
C SER A 493 40.64 -2.27 -0.52
N THR A 494 40.46 -3.40 0.16
CA THR A 494 40.91 -4.72 -0.30
C THR A 494 40.12 -5.16 -1.53
N ALA A 495 38.78 -5.01 -1.49
CA ALA A 495 37.91 -5.30 -2.62
C ALA A 495 38.22 -4.39 -3.82
N ILE A 496 38.30 -3.07 -3.60
CA ILE A 496 38.58 -2.09 -4.66
C ILE A 496 39.96 -2.33 -5.30
N ASN A 497 41.00 -2.59 -4.50
CA ASN A 497 42.34 -2.83 -5.01
C ASN A 497 42.42 -4.09 -5.91
N LEU A 498 41.70 -5.16 -5.56
CA LEU A 498 41.66 -6.37 -6.38
C LEU A 498 40.99 -6.11 -7.74
N ILE A 499 39.89 -5.36 -7.74
CA ILE A 499 39.18 -4.98 -8.97
C ILE A 499 40.04 -4.07 -9.84
N VAL A 500 40.74 -3.10 -9.23
CA VAL A 500 41.67 -2.19 -9.92
C VAL A 500 42.85 -2.96 -10.53
N GLN A 501 43.42 -3.95 -9.82
CA GLN A 501 44.45 -4.81 -10.39
C GLN A 501 43.97 -5.56 -11.63
N GLY A 502 42.70 -6.00 -11.64
CA GLY A 502 42.07 -6.62 -12.81
C GLY A 502 41.90 -5.68 -14.01
N LEU A 503 41.77 -4.36 -13.78
CA LEU A 503 41.75 -3.34 -14.84
C LEU A 503 43.15 -2.99 -15.37
N GLU A 504 44.16 -2.95 -14.49
CA GLU A 504 45.54 -2.60 -14.86
C GLU A 504 46.30 -3.76 -15.51
N LYS A 505 45.97 -5.00 -15.15
CA LYS A 505 46.61 -6.23 -15.66
C LYS A 505 45.56 -7.29 -16.08
N PRO A 506 44.79 -7.04 -17.14
CA PRO A 506 43.78 -7.99 -17.61
C PRO A 506 44.45 -9.27 -18.12
N GLN A 507 43.92 -10.45 -17.75
CA GLN A 507 44.34 -11.72 -18.34
C GLN A 507 43.45 -12.08 -19.55
N LYS A 508 42.17 -11.68 -19.50
CA LYS A 508 41.15 -11.90 -20.53
C LYS A 508 40.29 -10.65 -20.74
N GLU A 509 39.65 -10.53 -21.90
CA GLU A 509 38.72 -9.42 -22.19
C GLU A 509 37.50 -9.42 -21.24
N GLN A 510 37.09 -10.60 -20.78
CA GLN A 510 36.04 -10.77 -19.76
C GLN A 510 36.40 -10.12 -18.42
N ASP A 511 37.70 -9.96 -18.11
CA ASP A 511 38.16 -9.33 -16.87
C ASP A 511 37.85 -7.84 -16.88
N TYR A 512 37.98 -7.17 -18.04
CA TYR A 512 37.57 -5.78 -18.19
C TYR A 512 36.07 -5.61 -17.90
N GLN A 513 35.23 -6.45 -18.51
CA GLN A 513 33.78 -6.35 -18.33
C GLN A 513 33.37 -6.53 -16.87
N LYS A 514 33.88 -7.58 -16.21
CA LYS A 514 33.62 -7.83 -14.79
C LYS A 514 34.13 -6.70 -13.92
N ALA A 515 35.37 -6.24 -14.14
CA ALA A 515 35.97 -5.22 -13.31
C ALA A 515 35.24 -3.88 -13.41
N PHE A 516 34.81 -3.45 -14.62
CA PHE A 516 33.98 -2.24 -14.75
C PHE A 516 32.64 -2.40 -14.06
N LEU A 517 31.92 -3.52 -14.26
CA LEU A 517 30.63 -3.77 -13.62
C LEU A 517 30.72 -3.78 -12.09
N THR A 518 31.74 -4.42 -11.52
CA THR A 518 31.92 -4.47 -10.06
C THR A 518 32.33 -3.10 -9.52
N LEU A 519 33.22 -2.37 -10.20
CA LEU A 519 33.63 -1.01 -9.80
C LEU A 519 32.44 -0.04 -9.79
N GLU A 520 31.57 -0.12 -10.79
CA GLU A 520 30.32 0.66 -10.90
C GLU A 520 29.37 0.44 -9.70
N LYS A 521 29.39 -0.77 -9.12
CA LYS A 521 28.58 -1.12 -7.95
C LYS A 521 29.21 -0.65 -6.63
N ILE A 522 30.52 -0.88 -6.44
CA ILE A 522 31.13 -0.77 -5.10
C ILE A 522 31.90 0.54 -4.85
N ALA A 523 32.22 1.30 -5.91
CA ALA A 523 33.10 2.48 -5.83
C ALA A 523 32.37 3.82 -6.08
N GLN A 524 31.04 3.88 -6.01
CA GLN A 524 30.27 5.10 -6.20
C GLN A 524 30.68 6.20 -5.20
N GLY A 525 31.06 7.38 -5.72
CA GLY A 525 31.54 8.51 -4.90
C GLY A 525 32.94 8.33 -4.31
N GLN A 526 33.55 7.14 -4.42
CA GLN A 526 34.82 6.82 -3.77
C GLN A 526 36.03 7.27 -4.60
N GLY A 527 36.92 8.06 -3.97
CA GLY A 527 38.06 8.67 -4.66
C GLY A 527 39.12 7.69 -5.20
N GLN A 528 39.20 6.46 -4.69
CA GLN A 528 40.19 5.48 -5.14
C GLN A 528 39.87 4.89 -6.52
N GLY A 529 38.61 4.50 -6.77
CA GLY A 529 38.16 4.00 -8.07
C GLY A 529 38.30 5.06 -9.17
N VAL A 530 37.91 6.31 -8.87
CA VAL A 530 38.07 7.46 -9.78
C VAL A 530 39.53 7.69 -10.14
N LYS A 531 40.45 7.68 -9.16
CA LYS A 531 41.90 7.85 -9.40
C LYS A 531 42.47 6.75 -10.30
N ALA A 532 42.02 5.51 -10.16
CA ALA A 532 42.46 4.39 -10.99
C ALA A 532 42.00 4.55 -12.45
N LEU A 533 40.71 4.86 -12.67
CA LEU A 533 40.16 5.11 -14.01
C LEU A 533 40.86 6.28 -14.71
N VAL A 534 41.19 7.33 -13.97
CA VAL A 534 41.93 8.48 -14.49
C VAL A 534 43.34 8.08 -14.93
N ARG A 535 44.05 7.25 -14.16
CA ARG A 535 45.38 6.75 -14.58
C ARG A 535 45.27 5.94 -15.88
N LEU A 536 44.23 5.12 -16.02
CA LEU A 536 43.94 4.36 -17.23
C LEU A 536 43.57 5.25 -18.44
N LEU A 537 42.96 6.42 -18.23
CA LEU A 537 42.75 7.38 -19.33
C LEU A 537 44.07 7.97 -19.86
N HIS A 538 45.06 8.14 -19.00
CA HIS A 538 46.37 8.70 -19.37
C HIS A 538 47.30 7.67 -20.04
N SER A 539 47.03 6.37 -19.91
CA SER A 539 47.85 5.29 -20.47
C SER A 539 47.60 4.99 -21.97
N LYS A 540 47.08 5.97 -22.73
CA LYS A 540 46.73 5.85 -24.16
C LYS A 540 45.85 4.61 -24.48
N PRO A 541 44.68 4.44 -23.83
CA PRO A 541 43.80 3.31 -24.10
C PRO A 541 43.26 3.36 -25.53
N ASN A 542 42.94 2.18 -26.08
CA ASN A 542 42.25 2.10 -27.37
C ASN A 542 40.86 2.80 -27.29
N PRO A 543 40.25 3.20 -28.43
CA PRO A 543 39.00 3.97 -28.42
C PRO A 543 37.85 3.30 -27.67
N ASN A 544 37.74 1.96 -27.72
CA ASN A 544 36.69 1.20 -27.04
C ASN A 544 36.85 1.21 -25.52
N LEU A 545 38.07 0.96 -25.03
CA LEU A 545 38.41 1.00 -23.61
C LEU A 545 38.26 2.42 -23.07
N LYS A 546 38.66 3.43 -23.85
CA LYS A 546 38.47 4.83 -23.51
C LYS A 546 36.99 5.18 -23.29
N ARG A 547 36.12 4.77 -24.21
CA ARG A 547 34.66 4.94 -24.06
C ARG A 547 34.14 4.24 -22.80
N ARG A 548 34.60 3.02 -22.53
CA ARG A 548 34.18 2.28 -21.32
C ARG A 548 34.65 2.97 -20.03
N ILE A 549 35.84 3.58 -20.02
CA ILE A 549 36.32 4.35 -18.87
C ILE A 549 35.46 5.59 -18.62
N PHE A 550 35.07 6.33 -19.67
CA PHE A 550 34.14 7.46 -19.52
C PHE A 550 32.78 7.02 -18.96
N GLN A 551 32.20 5.94 -19.51
CA GLN A 551 30.94 5.37 -18.99
C GLN A 551 31.04 4.94 -17.52
N CYS A 552 32.16 4.36 -17.12
CA CYS A 552 32.36 3.96 -15.73
C CYS A 552 32.54 5.20 -14.83
N LEU A 553 33.26 6.22 -15.29
CA LEU A 553 33.41 7.51 -14.60
C LEU A 553 32.07 8.24 -14.43
N GLU A 554 31.17 8.15 -15.41
CA GLU A 554 29.80 8.70 -15.32
C GLU A 554 29.05 8.12 -14.12
N ILE A 555 29.24 6.83 -13.83
CA ILE A 555 28.57 6.12 -12.73
C ILE A 555 29.28 6.36 -11.39
N ILE A 556 30.61 6.18 -11.33
CA ILE A 556 31.33 6.26 -10.05
C ILE A 556 31.68 7.70 -9.63
N GLY A 557 31.69 8.62 -10.59
CA GLY A 557 32.13 10.00 -10.42
C GLY A 557 31.05 10.97 -9.91
N GLN A 558 29.81 10.52 -9.76
CA GLN A 558 28.69 11.35 -9.28
C GLN A 558 29.04 11.99 -7.93
N GLY A 559 28.99 13.33 -7.85
CA GLY A 559 29.36 14.09 -6.64
C GLY A 559 30.86 14.08 -6.29
N ASN A 560 31.73 13.47 -7.10
CA ASN A 560 33.17 13.40 -6.82
C ASN A 560 33.91 14.60 -7.43
N ALA A 561 34.40 15.50 -6.57
CA ALA A 561 35.15 16.69 -6.98
C ALA A 561 36.39 16.40 -7.85
N THR A 562 37.02 15.23 -7.68
CA THR A 562 38.18 14.83 -8.48
C THR A 562 37.78 14.46 -9.90
N ALA A 563 36.67 13.73 -10.07
CA ALA A 563 36.14 13.40 -11.40
C ALA A 563 35.74 14.65 -12.18
N ILE A 564 35.03 15.58 -11.52
CA ILE A 564 34.61 16.86 -12.09
C ILE A 564 35.82 17.69 -12.55
N ALA A 565 36.82 17.88 -11.68
CA ALA A 565 38.00 18.68 -12.00
C ALA A 565 38.74 18.15 -13.24
N ILE A 566 38.83 16.83 -13.40
CA ILE A 566 39.54 16.19 -14.50
C ILE A 566 38.76 16.30 -15.81
N LEU A 567 37.44 16.11 -15.79
CA LEU A 567 36.61 16.30 -16.98
C LEU A 567 36.62 17.76 -17.43
N VAL A 568 36.54 18.71 -16.51
CA VAL A 568 36.72 20.15 -16.80
C VAL A 568 38.07 20.43 -17.44
N GLN A 569 39.16 19.86 -16.91
CA GLN A 569 40.49 20.01 -17.49
C GLN A 569 40.55 19.42 -18.90
N LEU A 570 39.96 18.25 -19.14
CA LEU A 570 39.91 17.61 -20.46
C LEU A 570 39.17 18.49 -21.48
N ILE A 571 38.02 19.06 -21.12
CA ILE A 571 37.25 19.98 -21.98
C ILE A 571 38.10 21.19 -22.39
N ARG A 572 38.85 21.77 -21.45
CA ARG A 572 39.65 22.99 -21.68
C ARG A 572 40.94 22.74 -22.46
N SER A 573 41.59 21.60 -22.24
CA SER A 573 42.95 21.35 -22.72
C SER A 573 43.04 20.55 -24.02
N THR A 574 42.05 19.69 -24.30
CA THR A 574 42.11 18.83 -25.50
C THR A 574 41.78 19.61 -26.77
N LYS A 575 42.49 19.34 -27.86
CA LYS A 575 42.17 19.83 -29.22
C LYS A 575 41.28 18.87 -30.02
N ASP A 576 41.14 17.64 -29.54
CA ASP A 576 40.31 16.62 -30.17
C ASP A 576 38.84 16.87 -29.83
N GLU A 577 38.05 17.21 -30.86
CA GLU A 577 36.62 17.49 -30.75
C GLU A 577 35.83 16.31 -30.15
N THR A 578 36.22 15.07 -30.46
CA THR A 578 35.55 13.86 -29.96
C THR A 578 35.83 13.65 -28.47
N ILE A 579 37.07 13.88 -28.02
CA ILE A 579 37.41 13.82 -26.60
C ILE A 579 36.75 14.96 -25.83
N ARG A 580 36.74 16.17 -26.40
CA ARG A 580 36.10 17.35 -25.81
C ARG A 580 34.60 17.10 -25.63
N ARG A 581 33.95 16.55 -26.65
CA ARG A 581 32.54 16.13 -26.61
C ARG A 581 32.30 15.11 -25.52
N GLN A 582 33.02 13.99 -25.50
CA GLN A 582 32.82 12.93 -24.52
C GLN A 582 33.05 13.43 -23.08
N ALA A 583 34.06 14.27 -22.87
CA ALA A 583 34.32 14.85 -21.54
C ALA A 583 33.21 15.82 -21.11
N ALA A 584 32.63 16.58 -22.04
CA ALA A 584 31.49 17.46 -21.76
C ALA A 584 30.20 16.67 -21.48
N GLU A 585 29.95 15.60 -22.24
CA GLU A 585 28.83 14.67 -22.03
C GLU A 585 28.94 13.96 -20.67
N SER A 586 30.10 13.38 -20.36
CA SER A 586 30.28 12.71 -19.07
C SER A 586 30.19 13.69 -17.89
N LEU A 587 30.64 14.94 -18.07
CA LEU A 587 30.54 15.97 -17.03
C LEU A 587 29.09 16.43 -16.82
N GLU A 588 28.30 16.52 -17.89
CA GLU A 588 26.87 16.79 -17.81
C GLU A 588 26.17 15.68 -17.01
N LYS A 589 26.39 14.40 -17.31
CA LYS A 589 25.80 13.30 -16.54
C LYS A 589 26.21 13.27 -15.05
N ILE A 590 27.43 13.71 -14.73
CA ILE A 590 27.95 13.74 -13.35
C ILE A 590 27.47 14.97 -12.58
N ASP A 591 27.37 16.11 -13.27
CA ASP A 591 26.95 17.40 -12.74
C ASP A 591 26.13 18.13 -13.83
N PRO A 592 24.81 17.82 -13.93
CA PRO A 592 23.95 18.33 -15.03
C PRO A 592 23.76 19.85 -15.02
N SER A 593 24.13 20.51 -13.93
CA SER A 593 24.14 21.96 -13.78
C SER A 593 25.51 22.60 -14.04
N ASN A 594 26.52 21.82 -14.47
CA ASN A 594 27.87 22.32 -14.60
C ASN A 594 27.98 23.37 -15.72
N PRO A 595 28.25 24.65 -15.41
CA PRO A 595 28.28 25.71 -16.42
C PRO A 595 29.43 25.53 -17.41
N THR A 596 30.51 24.83 -17.03
CA THR A 596 31.65 24.58 -17.93
C THR A 596 31.32 23.52 -18.98
N ALA A 597 30.54 22.49 -18.61
CA ALA A 597 30.04 21.50 -19.57
C ALA A 597 29.11 22.16 -20.59
N ILE A 598 28.12 22.91 -20.12
CA ILE A 598 27.11 23.56 -20.96
C ILE A 598 27.75 24.59 -21.89
N ALA A 599 28.61 25.47 -21.39
CA ALA A 599 29.33 26.42 -22.23
C ALA A 599 30.26 25.71 -23.24
N GLY A 600 30.85 24.58 -22.85
CA GLY A 600 31.68 23.75 -23.72
C GLY A 600 30.87 23.14 -24.87
N LEU A 601 29.67 22.63 -24.58
CA LEU A 601 28.73 22.09 -25.57
C LEU A 601 28.22 23.19 -26.51
N ILE A 602 27.77 24.34 -25.99
CA ILE A 602 27.30 25.48 -26.81
C ILE A 602 28.40 25.93 -27.78
N LYS A 603 29.62 26.12 -27.27
CA LYS A 603 30.76 26.51 -28.13
C LYS A 603 31.06 25.43 -29.18
N LEU A 604 30.95 24.15 -28.84
CA LEU A 604 31.17 23.06 -29.79
C LEU A 604 30.08 23.03 -30.87
N MET A 605 28.82 23.30 -30.50
CA MET A 605 27.68 23.43 -31.43
C MET A 605 27.94 24.52 -32.48
N GLU A 606 28.42 25.68 -32.04
CA GLU A 606 28.67 26.86 -32.88
C GLU A 606 29.91 26.70 -33.78
N THR A 607 30.96 26.04 -33.30
CA THR A 607 32.27 26.04 -33.96
C THR A 607 32.56 24.79 -34.81
N THR A 608 31.91 23.67 -34.54
CA THR A 608 32.18 22.40 -35.26
C THR A 608 31.65 22.44 -36.68
N GLN A 609 32.41 21.90 -37.64
CA GLN A 609 31.96 21.69 -39.02
C GLN A 609 31.44 20.27 -39.27
N LYS A 610 31.59 19.36 -38.29
CA LYS A 610 31.12 17.98 -38.40
C LYS A 610 29.66 17.88 -37.98
N THR A 611 28.79 17.57 -38.94
CA THR A 611 27.35 17.41 -38.72
C THR A 611 27.03 16.39 -37.62
N SER A 612 27.74 15.26 -37.57
CA SER A 612 27.54 14.23 -36.53
C SER A 612 27.80 14.75 -35.12
N ILE A 613 28.87 15.54 -34.92
CA ILE A 613 29.19 16.15 -33.63
C ILE A 613 28.15 17.22 -33.29
N ARG A 614 27.70 18.01 -34.28
CA ARG A 614 26.69 19.05 -34.07
C ARG A 614 25.35 18.46 -33.62
N GLN A 615 24.88 17.39 -34.26
CA GLN A 615 23.67 16.66 -33.89
C GLN A 615 23.76 16.11 -32.46
N GLU A 616 24.87 15.45 -32.14
CA GLU A 616 25.09 14.87 -30.81
C GLU A 616 25.15 15.95 -29.71
N VAL A 617 25.72 17.12 -30.00
CA VAL A 617 25.73 18.26 -29.08
C VAL A 617 24.33 18.83 -28.84
N VAL A 618 23.50 18.97 -29.89
CA VAL A 618 22.11 19.42 -29.75
C VAL A 618 21.31 18.46 -28.87
N TYR A 619 21.48 17.15 -29.09
CA TYR A 619 20.89 16.12 -28.23
C TYR A 619 21.33 16.25 -26.77
N ASN A 620 22.65 16.37 -26.52
CA ASN A 620 23.19 16.50 -25.17
C ASN A 620 22.71 17.78 -24.46
N LEU A 621 22.51 18.88 -25.20
CA LEU A 621 21.90 20.09 -24.62
C LEU A 621 20.45 19.86 -24.18
N GLY A 622 19.73 18.90 -24.77
CA GLY A 622 18.40 18.48 -24.35
C GLY A 622 18.37 17.55 -23.14
N GLU A 623 19.51 17.07 -22.65
CA GLU A 623 19.61 16.20 -21.47
C GLU A 623 20.05 16.95 -20.20
N VAL A 624 20.43 18.22 -20.32
CA VAL A 624 20.84 19.06 -19.17
C VAL A 624 19.67 19.29 -18.20
N CYS A 625 19.98 19.78 -17.00
CA CYS A 625 18.96 20.16 -16.01
C CYS A 625 17.80 20.97 -16.65
N PRO A 626 16.53 20.51 -16.49
CA PRO A 626 15.36 21.25 -16.96
C PRO A 626 15.35 22.70 -16.43
N GLY A 627 15.01 23.64 -17.30
CA GLY A 627 15.00 25.08 -16.98
C GLY A 627 16.35 25.79 -17.14
N ASN A 628 17.40 25.11 -17.63
CA ASN A 628 18.68 25.77 -17.89
C ASN A 628 18.54 26.85 -18.98
N ARG A 629 18.64 28.12 -18.58
CA ARG A 629 18.42 29.27 -19.47
C ARG A 629 19.41 29.34 -20.63
N GLN A 630 20.66 28.93 -20.43
CA GLN A 630 21.69 29.00 -21.48
C GLN A 630 21.47 27.93 -22.56
N ALA A 631 21.13 26.71 -22.15
CA ALA A 631 20.81 25.64 -23.09
C ALA A 631 19.52 25.94 -23.87
N VAL A 632 18.47 26.42 -23.20
CA VAL A 632 17.22 26.83 -23.87
C VAL A 632 17.48 27.95 -24.88
N ALA A 633 18.19 29.02 -24.48
CA ALA A 633 18.49 30.12 -25.40
C ALA A 633 19.31 29.68 -26.61
N ALA A 634 20.27 28.77 -26.42
CA ALA A 634 21.09 28.22 -27.51
C ALA A 634 20.25 27.39 -28.50
N LEU A 635 19.33 26.56 -27.99
CA LEU A 635 18.42 25.77 -28.84
C LEU A 635 17.40 26.64 -29.57
N VAL A 636 16.84 27.67 -28.91
CA VAL A 636 15.95 28.66 -29.54
C VAL A 636 16.67 29.39 -30.66
N SER A 637 17.89 29.89 -30.41
CA SER A 637 18.70 30.56 -31.42
C SER A 637 19.03 29.65 -32.61
N LEU A 638 19.28 28.36 -32.36
CA LEU A 638 19.49 27.38 -33.42
C LEU A 638 18.24 27.20 -34.28
N LEU A 639 17.04 27.21 -33.71
CA LEU A 639 15.78 27.10 -34.46
C LEU A 639 15.48 28.33 -35.33
N GLU A 640 15.96 29.51 -34.93
CA GLU A 640 15.76 30.76 -35.69
C GLU A 640 16.74 30.93 -36.85
N THR A 641 17.93 30.33 -36.76
CA THR A 641 19.06 30.62 -37.65
C THR A 641 19.40 29.47 -38.61
N ASN A 642 18.68 28.35 -38.54
CA ASN A 642 19.02 27.13 -39.26
C ASN A 642 17.82 26.56 -40.02
N ASP A 643 18.06 26.17 -41.28
CA ASP A 643 17.06 25.59 -42.17
C ASP A 643 17.12 24.05 -42.25
N ASP A 644 18.12 23.40 -41.62
CA ASP A 644 18.22 21.93 -41.60
C ASP A 644 17.07 21.31 -40.80
N LEU A 645 16.13 20.68 -41.51
CA LEU A 645 14.94 20.05 -40.93
C LEU A 645 15.25 19.03 -39.84
N TYR A 646 16.30 18.21 -39.98
CA TYR A 646 16.62 17.18 -39.00
C TYR A 646 17.17 17.81 -37.72
N LEU A 647 18.04 18.81 -37.87
CA LEU A 647 18.62 19.51 -36.72
C LEU A 647 17.58 20.39 -36.00
N ARG A 648 16.65 21.00 -36.75
CA ARG A 648 15.48 21.70 -36.18
C ARG A 648 14.60 20.72 -35.40
N TRP A 649 14.25 19.57 -35.98
CA TRP A 649 13.47 18.53 -35.30
C TRP A 649 14.13 18.08 -33.98
N MET A 650 15.45 17.82 -33.98
CA MET A 650 16.18 17.47 -32.76
C MET A 650 16.16 18.59 -31.71
N ALA A 651 16.30 19.84 -32.13
CA ALA A 651 16.29 20.97 -31.21
C ALA A 651 14.90 21.23 -30.62
N ILE A 652 13.83 21.04 -31.39
CA ILE A 652 12.44 21.06 -30.90
C ILE A 652 12.25 19.97 -29.83
N SER A 653 12.65 18.73 -30.14
CA SER A 653 12.55 17.61 -29.20
C SER A 653 13.35 17.85 -27.91
N SER A 654 14.52 18.46 -28.04
CA SER A 654 15.39 18.83 -26.92
C SER A 654 14.76 19.93 -26.06
N LEU A 655 14.15 20.96 -26.68
CA LEU A 655 13.36 21.96 -25.97
C LEU A 655 12.15 21.35 -25.24
N GLY A 656 11.51 20.32 -25.82
CA GLY A 656 10.45 19.57 -25.16
C GLY A 656 10.85 18.98 -23.79
N LYS A 657 12.14 18.65 -23.61
CA LYS A 657 12.69 18.07 -22.38
C LYS A 657 13.12 19.13 -21.35
N ILE A 658 13.80 20.18 -21.81
CA ILE A 658 14.44 21.16 -20.91
C ILE A 658 13.65 22.47 -20.77
N GLY A 659 12.70 22.71 -21.66
CA GLY A 659 12.01 24.00 -21.82
C GLY A 659 10.80 24.20 -20.90
N THR A 660 10.49 23.28 -19.98
CA THR A 660 9.29 23.33 -19.13
C THR A 660 9.10 24.69 -18.46
N GLY A 661 7.96 25.34 -18.72
CA GLY A 661 7.63 26.67 -18.18
C GLY A 661 8.50 27.83 -18.69
N ASN A 662 9.33 27.63 -19.71
CA ASN A 662 10.15 28.70 -20.29
C ASN A 662 9.38 29.44 -21.40
N GLU A 663 9.15 30.74 -21.21
CA GLU A 663 8.38 31.57 -22.16
C GLU A 663 8.98 31.62 -23.57
N GLN A 664 10.31 31.61 -23.72
CA GLN A 664 10.96 31.60 -25.04
C GLN A 664 10.77 30.28 -25.76
N ALA A 665 10.85 29.16 -25.03
CA ALA A 665 10.57 27.84 -25.57
C ALA A 665 9.09 27.71 -25.99
N ILE A 666 8.16 28.19 -25.17
CA ILE A 666 6.72 28.19 -25.51
C ILE A 666 6.48 29.04 -26.77
N ALA A 667 7.00 30.26 -26.83
CA ALA A 667 6.78 31.17 -27.94
C ALA A 667 7.29 30.62 -29.28
N ILE A 668 8.49 30.00 -29.30
CA ILE A 668 9.01 29.39 -30.53
C ILE A 668 8.20 28.15 -30.94
N LEU A 669 7.79 27.31 -29.98
CA LEU A 669 6.99 26.12 -30.26
C LEU A 669 5.59 26.50 -30.78
N GLU A 670 4.96 27.55 -30.24
CA GLU A 670 3.69 28.09 -30.74
C GLU A 670 3.81 28.62 -32.17
N LYS A 671 4.94 29.23 -32.52
CA LYS A 671 5.19 29.65 -33.91
C LYS A 671 5.33 28.45 -34.86
N LEU A 672 5.91 27.35 -34.38
CA LEU A 672 6.24 26.18 -35.20
C LEU A 672 5.08 25.21 -35.42
N ILE A 673 3.94 25.40 -34.76
CA ILE A 673 2.71 24.60 -34.99
C ILE A 673 1.81 25.17 -36.10
N GLU A 674 2.09 26.39 -36.57
CA GLU A 674 1.32 27.09 -37.60
C GLU A 674 1.37 26.38 -38.98
N PRO A 675 0.37 26.56 -39.85
CA PRO A 675 0.22 25.81 -41.11
C PRO A 675 1.39 25.94 -42.09
N GLU A 676 2.18 27.02 -42.00
CA GLU A 676 3.29 27.32 -42.91
C GLU A 676 4.52 26.41 -42.71
N GLU A 677 4.63 25.74 -41.55
CA GLU A 677 5.73 24.82 -41.28
C GLU A 677 5.48 23.40 -41.83
N PRO A 678 6.54 22.63 -42.16
CA PRO A 678 6.38 21.24 -42.59
C PRO A 678 5.68 20.39 -41.53
N LEU A 679 4.86 19.42 -41.97
CA LEU A 679 4.08 18.55 -41.07
C LEU A 679 4.94 17.88 -39.98
N LEU A 680 6.17 17.45 -40.30
CA LEU A 680 7.11 16.87 -39.34
C LEU A 680 7.47 17.83 -38.20
N ILE A 681 7.74 19.10 -38.54
CA ILE A 681 8.06 20.16 -37.57
C ILE A 681 6.85 20.50 -36.73
N ARG A 682 5.68 20.64 -37.36
CA ARG A 682 4.41 20.91 -36.66
C ARG A 682 4.07 19.81 -35.66
N LYS A 683 4.24 18.54 -36.04
CA LYS A 683 4.01 17.37 -35.17
C LYS A 683 4.92 17.35 -33.95
N GLU A 684 6.22 17.56 -34.15
CA GLU A 684 7.22 17.58 -33.07
C GLU A 684 7.06 18.81 -32.18
N ALA A 685 6.73 19.97 -32.77
CA ALA A 685 6.47 21.19 -32.03
C ALA A 685 5.22 21.06 -31.16
N LEU A 686 4.17 20.43 -31.68
CA LEU A 686 2.96 20.13 -30.93
C LEU A 686 3.22 19.15 -29.77
N ASP A 687 4.04 18.11 -30.00
CA ASP A 687 4.45 17.17 -28.95
C ASP A 687 5.28 17.85 -27.84
N SER A 688 6.27 18.64 -28.26
CA SER A 688 7.15 19.37 -27.35
C SER A 688 6.39 20.47 -26.58
N LEU A 689 5.42 21.14 -27.22
CA LEU A 689 4.56 22.13 -26.56
C LEU A 689 3.70 21.47 -25.49
N GLY A 690 3.13 20.28 -25.76
CA GLY A 690 2.40 19.52 -24.76
C GLY A 690 3.23 19.08 -23.55
N LYS A 691 4.57 18.93 -23.70
CA LYS A 691 5.49 18.65 -22.57
C LYS A 691 5.89 19.92 -21.82
N VAL A 692 6.07 21.02 -22.54
CA VAL A 692 6.57 22.29 -21.99
C VAL A 692 5.47 23.10 -21.31
N ASP A 693 4.27 23.09 -21.87
CA ASP A 693 3.06 23.72 -21.36
C ASP A 693 1.84 22.78 -21.60
N PRO A 694 1.63 21.79 -20.72
CA PRO A 694 0.55 20.81 -20.87
C PRO A 694 -0.86 21.41 -20.91
N ARG A 695 -1.05 22.66 -20.46
CA ARG A 695 -2.36 23.34 -20.45
C ARG A 695 -2.48 24.40 -21.54
N ASN A 696 -1.60 24.36 -22.54
CA ASN A 696 -1.63 25.33 -23.62
C ASN A 696 -2.92 25.19 -24.46
N PRO A 697 -3.82 26.19 -24.47
CA PRO A 697 -5.11 26.09 -25.17
C PRO A 697 -4.94 26.06 -26.70
N ARG A 698 -3.84 26.60 -27.24
CA ARG A 698 -3.55 26.54 -28.68
C ARG A 698 -3.20 25.12 -29.11
N SER A 699 -2.47 24.38 -28.29
CA SER A 699 -2.13 22.97 -28.55
C SER A 699 -3.38 22.10 -28.73
N VAL A 700 -4.37 22.24 -27.84
CA VAL A 700 -5.64 21.49 -27.92
C VAL A 700 -6.41 21.86 -29.20
N LYS A 701 -6.53 23.16 -29.49
CA LYS A 701 -7.24 23.64 -30.68
C LYS A 701 -6.60 23.14 -31.98
N VAL A 702 -5.27 23.25 -32.11
CA VAL A 702 -4.54 22.80 -33.31
C VAL A 702 -4.56 21.28 -33.44
N SER A 703 -4.52 20.54 -32.32
CA SER A 703 -4.69 19.08 -32.32
C SER A 703 -6.05 18.68 -32.90
N ILE A 704 -7.15 19.31 -32.46
CA ILE A 704 -8.49 19.02 -32.99
C ILE A 704 -8.59 19.39 -34.47
N GLN A 705 -8.05 20.55 -34.86
CA GLN A 705 -8.04 20.98 -36.27
C GLN A 705 -7.26 20.01 -37.16
N LEU A 706 -6.06 19.59 -36.74
CA LEU A 706 -5.25 18.60 -37.48
C LEU A 706 -5.96 17.24 -37.58
N MET A 707 -6.72 16.85 -36.54
CA MET A 707 -7.52 15.64 -36.55
C MET A 707 -8.71 15.72 -37.53
N GLU A 708 -9.30 16.90 -37.70
CA GLU A 708 -10.41 17.14 -38.63
C GLU A 708 -9.96 17.31 -40.09
N GLU A 709 -8.75 17.80 -40.31
CA GLU A 709 -8.17 18.06 -41.64
C GLU A 709 -7.46 16.85 -42.26
N THR A 710 -7.04 15.88 -41.44
CA THR A 710 -6.25 14.75 -41.90
C THR A 710 -7.10 13.53 -42.24
N GLU A 711 -6.84 12.92 -43.39
CA GLU A 711 -7.36 11.58 -43.75
C GLU A 711 -6.34 10.48 -43.41
N ASP A 712 -5.17 10.84 -42.87
CA ASP A 712 -4.10 9.91 -42.53
C ASP A 712 -4.32 9.32 -41.12
N GLU A 713 -4.59 8.02 -41.07
CA GLU A 713 -4.90 7.27 -39.86
C GLU A 713 -3.71 7.19 -38.88
N GLU A 714 -2.46 7.26 -39.36
CA GLU A 714 -1.27 7.31 -38.51
C GLU A 714 -1.14 8.67 -37.82
N VAL A 715 -1.35 9.75 -38.58
CA VAL A 715 -1.40 11.13 -38.04
C VAL A 715 -2.52 11.25 -37.01
N TYR A 716 -3.69 10.68 -37.30
CA TYR A 716 -4.83 10.68 -36.39
C TYR A 716 -4.50 10.03 -35.04
N ARG A 717 -3.91 8.82 -35.07
CA ARG A 717 -3.58 8.04 -33.88
C ARG A 717 -2.63 8.78 -32.95
N GLU A 718 -1.60 9.43 -33.50
CA GLU A 718 -0.66 10.25 -32.74
C GLU A 718 -1.35 11.45 -32.07
N ILE A 719 -2.29 12.10 -32.76
CA ILE A 719 -3.03 13.25 -32.22
C ILE A 719 -4.05 12.81 -31.15
N ALA A 720 -4.73 11.68 -31.35
CA ALA A 720 -5.65 11.12 -30.37
C ALA A 720 -4.93 10.76 -29.05
N GLU A 721 -3.74 10.16 -29.13
CA GLU A 721 -2.91 9.91 -27.95
C GLU A 721 -2.55 11.20 -27.21
N LYS A 722 -2.19 12.26 -27.95
CA LYS A 722 -1.85 13.57 -27.38
C LYS A 722 -3.05 14.21 -26.68
N LEU A 723 -4.23 14.19 -27.29
CA LEU A 723 -5.46 14.72 -26.68
C LEU A 723 -5.79 14.02 -25.36
N GLY A 724 -5.57 12.70 -25.27
CA GLY A 724 -5.74 11.96 -24.01
C GLY A 724 -4.74 12.33 -22.90
N LYS A 725 -3.60 12.96 -23.23
CA LYS A 725 -2.57 13.39 -22.25
C LYS A 725 -2.69 14.86 -21.85
N ILE A 726 -3.04 15.75 -22.79
CA ILE A 726 -2.96 17.21 -22.62
C ILE A 726 -4.16 17.77 -21.84
N ASP A 727 -5.39 17.29 -22.13
CA ASP A 727 -6.59 17.81 -21.46
C ASP A 727 -7.67 16.72 -21.29
N PRO A 728 -7.46 15.75 -20.38
CA PRO A 728 -8.32 14.58 -20.20
C PRO A 728 -9.75 14.89 -19.71
N GLY A 729 -10.02 16.12 -19.29
CA GLY A 729 -11.36 16.57 -18.88
C GLY A 729 -12.12 17.34 -19.94
N ASN A 730 -11.54 17.58 -21.12
CA ASN A 730 -12.10 18.50 -22.11
C ASN A 730 -13.28 17.90 -22.89
N PRO A 731 -14.52 18.39 -22.69
CA PRO A 731 -15.70 17.80 -23.35
C PRO A 731 -15.61 17.83 -24.90
N THR A 732 -14.90 18.80 -25.46
CA THR A 732 -14.66 18.90 -26.91
C THR A 732 -13.73 17.80 -27.42
N SER A 733 -12.67 17.45 -26.67
CA SER A 733 -11.80 16.31 -26.99
C SER A 733 -12.56 14.97 -26.86
N ILE A 734 -13.38 14.82 -25.81
CA ILE A 734 -14.22 13.63 -25.62
C ILE A 734 -15.19 13.45 -26.78
N LYS A 735 -15.87 14.54 -27.18
CA LYS A 735 -16.80 14.53 -28.31
C LYS A 735 -16.10 14.22 -29.65
N ALA A 736 -14.90 14.77 -29.89
CA ALA A 736 -14.12 14.48 -31.10
C ALA A 736 -13.72 13.00 -31.17
N LEU A 737 -13.16 12.44 -30.08
CA LEU A 737 -12.79 11.04 -29.97
C LEU A 737 -14.01 10.10 -30.08
N SER A 738 -15.14 10.47 -29.47
CA SER A 738 -16.38 9.67 -29.45
C SER A 738 -17.11 9.67 -30.80
N LYS A 739 -17.09 10.80 -31.53
CA LYS A 739 -17.68 10.89 -32.88
C LYS A 739 -16.96 9.95 -33.85
N ASN A 740 -15.64 9.86 -33.76
CA ASN A 740 -14.85 9.00 -34.67
C ASN A 740 -14.91 7.52 -34.32
N LEU A 741 -15.16 7.15 -33.06
CA LEU A 741 -15.51 5.77 -32.67
C LEU A 741 -16.73 5.21 -33.44
N GLN A 742 -17.65 6.08 -33.86
CA GLN A 742 -18.83 5.69 -34.64
C GLN A 742 -18.58 5.66 -36.16
N ILE A 743 -17.50 6.30 -36.63
CA ILE A 743 -17.23 6.55 -38.06
C ILE A 743 -16.07 5.69 -38.57
N SER A 744 -15.02 5.49 -37.76
CA SER A 744 -13.82 4.75 -38.15
C SER A 744 -14.08 3.25 -38.19
N ARG A 745 -13.48 2.59 -39.19
CA ARG A 745 -13.45 1.12 -39.34
C ARG A 745 -12.08 0.54 -39.04
N ASP A 746 -11.09 1.38 -38.72
CA ASP A 746 -9.73 0.93 -38.40
C ASP A 746 -9.62 0.49 -36.93
N GLU A 747 -9.24 -0.77 -36.74
CA GLU A 747 -9.02 -1.40 -35.44
C GLU A 747 -7.92 -0.69 -34.64
N PHE A 748 -6.87 -0.14 -35.26
CA PHE A 748 -5.79 0.57 -34.56
C PHE A 748 -6.26 1.91 -33.99
N VAL A 749 -7.07 2.64 -34.76
CA VAL A 749 -7.72 3.87 -34.28
C VAL A 749 -8.65 3.57 -33.11
N LEU A 750 -9.47 2.51 -33.21
CA LEU A 750 -10.40 2.12 -32.14
C LEU A 750 -9.66 1.73 -30.85
N ARG A 751 -8.54 1.00 -30.95
CA ARG A 751 -7.66 0.67 -29.81
C ARG A 751 -7.13 1.94 -29.13
N GLN A 752 -6.59 2.87 -29.92
CA GLN A 752 -6.02 4.10 -29.37
C GLN A 752 -7.08 4.98 -28.73
N VAL A 753 -8.29 5.03 -29.30
CA VAL A 753 -9.39 5.77 -28.71
C VAL A 753 -9.83 5.11 -27.39
N ALA A 754 -9.94 3.78 -27.30
CA ALA A 754 -10.26 3.10 -26.04
C ALA A 754 -9.27 3.47 -24.92
N VAL A 755 -7.96 3.42 -25.20
CA VAL A 755 -6.90 3.82 -24.25
C VAL A 755 -6.99 5.29 -23.87
N SER A 756 -7.24 6.16 -24.85
CA SER A 756 -7.31 7.60 -24.61
C SER A 756 -8.55 7.97 -23.80
N LEU A 757 -9.66 7.24 -23.98
CA LEU A 757 -10.87 7.37 -23.17
C LEU A 757 -10.67 6.92 -21.72
N GLY A 758 -9.89 5.87 -21.47
CA GLY A 758 -9.55 5.41 -20.10
C GLY A 758 -8.78 6.44 -19.28
N LYS A 759 -8.07 7.37 -19.95
CA LYS A 759 -7.32 8.46 -19.31
C LYS A 759 -8.17 9.70 -19.01
N LEU A 760 -9.45 9.70 -19.40
CA LEU A 760 -10.37 10.82 -19.19
C LEU A 760 -11.01 10.81 -17.80
N ASP A 761 -11.65 11.91 -17.42
CA ASP A 761 -12.33 12.10 -16.12
C ASP A 761 -13.16 10.85 -15.71
N PRO A 762 -12.80 10.15 -14.60
CA PRO A 762 -13.48 8.95 -14.10
C PRO A 762 -14.97 9.13 -13.80
N VAL A 763 -15.43 10.37 -13.60
CA VAL A 763 -16.83 10.65 -13.25
C VAL A 763 -17.72 10.76 -14.49
N ASN A 764 -17.15 10.74 -15.70
CA ASN A 764 -17.94 10.95 -16.92
C ASN A 764 -18.71 9.68 -17.35
N LEU A 765 -20.03 9.72 -17.12
CA LEU A 765 -20.97 8.66 -17.51
C LEU A 765 -20.97 8.36 -19.02
N GLU A 766 -20.68 9.34 -19.88
CA GLU A 766 -20.59 9.13 -21.33
C GLU A 766 -19.40 8.24 -21.69
N VAL A 767 -18.25 8.43 -21.03
CA VAL A 767 -17.04 7.62 -21.22
C VAL A 767 -17.30 6.17 -20.78
N LEU A 768 -17.97 5.97 -19.64
CA LEU A 768 -18.37 4.64 -19.16
C LEU A 768 -19.29 3.91 -20.16
N MET A 769 -20.28 4.61 -20.70
CA MET A 769 -21.20 4.05 -21.69
C MET A 769 -20.48 3.64 -22.98
N VAL A 770 -19.56 4.49 -23.46
CA VAL A 770 -18.78 4.20 -24.67
C VAL A 770 -17.92 2.95 -24.48
N LEU A 771 -17.22 2.83 -23.34
CA LEU A 771 -16.38 1.66 -23.05
C LEU A 771 -17.20 0.37 -22.88
N VAL A 772 -18.34 0.42 -22.18
CA VAL A 772 -19.25 -0.74 -22.04
C VAL A 772 -19.77 -1.18 -23.41
N ASN A 773 -20.26 -0.25 -24.23
CA ASN A 773 -20.74 -0.56 -25.59
C ASN A 773 -19.62 -1.13 -26.46
N LEU A 774 -18.40 -0.62 -26.33
CA LEU A 774 -17.26 -1.10 -27.10
C LEU A 774 -16.91 -2.56 -26.75
N ILE A 775 -16.90 -2.93 -25.46
CA ILE A 775 -16.71 -4.33 -25.03
C ILE A 775 -17.81 -5.25 -25.57
N GLN A 776 -19.06 -4.78 -25.60
CA GLN A 776 -20.22 -5.56 -26.01
C GLN A 776 -20.38 -5.68 -27.54
N SER A 777 -19.99 -4.66 -28.30
CA SER A 777 -20.23 -4.58 -29.75
C SER A 777 -19.07 -5.12 -30.60
N THR A 778 -17.83 -5.04 -30.11
CA THR A 778 -16.67 -5.54 -30.86
C THR A 778 -16.40 -7.01 -30.60
N ASN A 779 -15.89 -7.70 -31.63
CA ASN A 779 -15.35 -9.03 -31.47
C ASN A 779 -13.82 -9.10 -31.33
N ASP A 780 -13.12 -8.00 -31.62
CA ASP A 780 -11.66 -7.88 -31.56
C ASP A 780 -11.17 -8.02 -30.10
N PRO A 781 -10.27 -8.98 -29.79
CA PRO A 781 -9.78 -9.23 -28.44
C PRO A 781 -8.94 -8.09 -27.88
N ASP A 782 -8.17 -7.39 -28.71
CA ASP A 782 -7.27 -6.30 -28.27
C ASP A 782 -8.11 -5.08 -27.88
N ILE A 783 -9.12 -4.75 -28.70
CA ILE A 783 -10.10 -3.70 -28.40
C ILE A 783 -10.85 -4.01 -27.10
N ARG A 784 -11.33 -5.25 -26.92
CA ARG A 784 -12.00 -5.67 -25.67
C ARG A 784 -11.08 -5.57 -24.45
N SER A 785 -9.81 -5.98 -24.60
CA SER A 785 -8.83 -5.96 -23.50
C SER A 785 -8.51 -4.54 -23.05
N LEU A 786 -8.25 -3.63 -24.01
CA LEU A 786 -7.96 -2.23 -23.71
C LEU A 786 -9.17 -1.49 -23.13
N ALA A 787 -10.37 -1.81 -23.62
CA ALA A 787 -11.60 -1.24 -23.09
C ALA A 787 -11.92 -1.76 -21.70
N ALA A 788 -11.67 -3.05 -21.43
CA ALA A 788 -11.81 -3.63 -20.10
C ALA A 788 -10.81 -3.03 -19.10
N GLU A 789 -9.56 -2.78 -19.52
CA GLU A 789 -8.56 -2.08 -18.71
C GLU A 789 -8.99 -0.63 -18.42
N SER A 790 -9.38 0.11 -19.46
CA SER A 790 -9.85 1.49 -19.35
C SER A 790 -11.09 1.62 -18.47
N LEU A 791 -12.05 0.70 -18.62
CA LEU A 791 -13.25 0.62 -17.77
C LEU A 791 -12.89 0.34 -16.31
N GLY A 792 -11.79 -0.38 -16.09
CA GLY A 792 -11.12 -0.57 -14.79
C GLY A 792 -10.71 0.73 -14.10
N GLU A 793 -10.21 1.68 -14.87
CA GLU A 793 -9.68 2.96 -14.39
C GLU A 793 -10.78 3.99 -14.15
N VAL A 794 -11.78 4.06 -15.04
CA VAL A 794 -12.86 5.04 -14.94
C VAL A 794 -14.08 4.56 -14.14
N GLY A 795 -14.32 3.25 -14.06
CA GLY A 795 -15.55 2.67 -13.52
C GLY A 795 -15.53 2.27 -12.05
N GLN A 796 -14.73 2.93 -11.20
CA GLN A 796 -14.52 2.50 -9.81
C GLN A 796 -15.86 2.41 -9.04
N GLY A 797 -16.19 1.20 -8.56
CA GLY A 797 -17.44 0.94 -7.83
C GLY A 797 -18.73 1.01 -8.67
N ASN A 798 -18.64 1.21 -9.99
CA ASN A 798 -19.82 1.28 -10.86
C ASN A 798 -20.40 -0.14 -11.09
N PRO A 799 -21.68 -0.40 -10.72
CA PRO A 799 -22.28 -1.73 -10.88
C PRO A 799 -22.34 -2.23 -12.33
N ALA A 800 -22.51 -1.33 -13.30
CA ALA A 800 -22.57 -1.68 -14.72
C ALA A 800 -21.20 -2.05 -15.29
N ALA A 801 -20.15 -1.34 -14.86
CA ALA A 801 -18.78 -1.70 -15.19
C ALA A 801 -18.44 -3.10 -14.65
N ILE A 802 -18.73 -3.36 -13.36
CA ILE A 802 -18.49 -4.65 -12.71
C ILE A 802 -19.24 -5.78 -13.43
N ALA A 803 -20.54 -5.59 -13.71
CA ALA A 803 -21.34 -6.60 -14.41
C ALA A 803 -20.80 -6.91 -15.82
N THR A 804 -20.39 -5.87 -16.56
CA THR A 804 -19.82 -6.02 -17.91
C THR A 804 -18.51 -6.81 -17.90
N LEU A 805 -17.62 -6.53 -16.95
CA LEU A 805 -16.36 -7.25 -16.81
C LEU A 805 -16.55 -8.70 -16.34
N ILE A 806 -17.51 -8.97 -15.45
CA ILE A 806 -17.87 -10.35 -15.05
C ILE A 806 -18.35 -11.13 -16.28
N ARG A 807 -19.21 -10.54 -17.12
CA ARG A 807 -19.65 -11.21 -18.35
C ARG A 807 -18.51 -11.41 -19.34
N LEU A 808 -17.59 -10.47 -19.45
CA LEU A 808 -16.41 -10.64 -20.30
C LEU A 808 -15.59 -11.85 -19.84
N LEU A 809 -15.45 -12.07 -18.53
CA LEU A 809 -14.82 -13.27 -17.97
C LEU A 809 -15.55 -14.58 -18.27
N GLU A 810 -16.88 -14.55 -18.36
CA GLU A 810 -17.70 -15.73 -18.62
C GLU A 810 -17.85 -16.07 -20.11
N THR A 811 -17.80 -15.07 -20.98
CA THR A 811 -18.15 -15.20 -22.40
C THR A 811 -16.94 -15.20 -23.32
N SER A 812 -15.82 -14.57 -22.94
CA SER A 812 -14.62 -14.52 -23.77
C SER A 812 -13.81 -15.81 -23.68
N SER A 813 -13.25 -16.23 -24.82
CA SER A 813 -12.26 -17.31 -24.90
C SER A 813 -10.81 -16.79 -25.00
N HIS A 814 -10.62 -15.47 -25.10
CA HIS A 814 -9.31 -14.86 -25.32
C HIS A 814 -8.57 -14.54 -24.00
N PRO A 815 -7.36 -15.08 -23.77
CA PRO A 815 -6.63 -14.91 -22.51
C PRO A 815 -6.38 -13.45 -22.09
N GLU A 816 -6.05 -12.57 -23.03
CA GLU A 816 -5.75 -11.16 -22.73
C GLU A 816 -6.99 -10.40 -22.24
N SER A 817 -8.14 -10.62 -22.86
CA SER A 817 -9.39 -9.99 -22.42
C SER A 817 -9.82 -10.48 -21.04
N LEU A 818 -9.61 -11.78 -20.77
CA LEU A 818 -9.84 -12.36 -19.45
C LEU A 818 -8.89 -11.77 -18.40
N SER A 819 -7.62 -11.62 -18.75
CA SER A 819 -6.58 -11.03 -17.90
C SER A 819 -6.91 -9.57 -17.54
N CYS A 820 -7.23 -8.73 -18.52
CA CYS A 820 -7.62 -7.35 -18.30
C CYS A 820 -8.91 -7.26 -17.47
N ALA A 821 -9.90 -8.09 -17.74
CA ALA A 821 -11.16 -8.11 -16.97
C ALA A 821 -10.92 -8.47 -15.50
N ALA A 822 -10.13 -9.52 -15.23
CA ALA A 822 -9.76 -9.93 -13.88
C ALA A 822 -8.99 -8.82 -13.15
N LYS A 823 -7.98 -8.22 -13.80
CA LYS A 823 -7.18 -7.11 -13.25
C LYS A 823 -8.05 -5.90 -12.92
N SER A 824 -8.95 -5.51 -13.83
CA SER A 824 -9.87 -4.40 -13.62
C SER A 824 -10.84 -4.65 -12.47
N LEU A 825 -11.48 -5.83 -12.43
CA LEU A 825 -12.37 -6.23 -11.34
C LEU A 825 -11.68 -6.19 -9.97
N SER A 826 -10.43 -6.63 -9.92
CA SER A 826 -9.62 -6.61 -8.69
C SER A 826 -9.44 -5.20 -8.11
N LYS A 827 -9.40 -4.17 -8.96
CA LYS A 827 -9.30 -2.76 -8.55
C LYS A 827 -10.64 -2.16 -8.12
N MET A 828 -11.74 -2.55 -8.77
CA MET A 828 -13.04 -1.86 -8.61
C MET A 828 -14.07 -2.57 -7.72
N ALA A 829 -13.93 -3.88 -7.51
CA ALA A 829 -14.98 -4.74 -6.98
C ALA A 829 -14.72 -5.23 -5.54
N VAL A 830 -14.12 -4.38 -4.70
CA VAL A 830 -13.81 -4.71 -3.29
C VAL A 830 -15.09 -5.12 -2.54
N GLY A 831 -15.12 -6.34 -2.01
CA GLY A 831 -16.27 -6.90 -1.30
C GLY A 831 -17.49 -7.24 -2.17
N ASN A 832 -17.39 -7.13 -3.50
CA ASN A 832 -18.51 -7.46 -4.40
C ASN A 832 -18.72 -8.98 -4.46
N LYS A 833 -19.88 -9.43 -3.96
CA LYS A 833 -20.22 -10.87 -3.87
C LYS A 833 -20.24 -11.57 -5.22
N GLY A 834 -20.70 -10.91 -6.28
CA GLY A 834 -20.76 -11.47 -7.64
C GLY A 834 -19.36 -11.75 -8.18
N THR A 835 -18.43 -10.81 -8.02
CA THR A 835 -17.03 -10.96 -8.45
C THR A 835 -16.33 -12.08 -7.68
N ILE A 836 -16.47 -12.11 -6.35
CA ILE A 836 -15.88 -13.14 -5.48
C ILE A 836 -16.37 -14.54 -5.88
N THR A 837 -17.69 -14.68 -6.09
CA THR A 837 -18.29 -15.96 -6.51
C THR A 837 -17.78 -16.41 -7.88
N THR A 838 -17.68 -15.48 -8.84
CA THR A 838 -17.15 -15.77 -10.18
C THR A 838 -15.68 -16.19 -10.12
N PHE A 839 -14.84 -15.49 -9.35
CA PHE A 839 -13.43 -15.86 -9.17
C PHE A 839 -13.28 -17.25 -8.56
N ILE A 840 -14.02 -17.57 -7.49
CA ILE A 840 -13.99 -18.89 -6.85
C ILE A 840 -14.40 -20.00 -7.82
N ARG A 841 -15.39 -19.75 -8.68
CA ARG A 841 -15.85 -20.72 -9.69
C ARG A 841 -14.82 -20.91 -10.82
N LEU A 842 -14.17 -19.84 -11.27
CA LEU A 842 -13.22 -19.88 -12.39
C LEU A 842 -11.86 -20.45 -11.98
N LEU A 843 -11.35 -20.10 -10.79
CA LEU A 843 -10.00 -20.44 -10.32
C LEU A 843 -9.64 -21.93 -10.48
N PRO A 844 -10.51 -22.92 -10.17
CA PRO A 844 -10.19 -24.35 -10.30
C PRO A 844 -10.22 -24.87 -11.75
N THR A 845 -10.83 -24.12 -12.67
CA THR A 845 -11.09 -24.55 -14.06
C THR A 845 -10.07 -24.01 -15.06
N ILE A 846 -9.34 -22.95 -14.69
CA ILE A 846 -8.37 -22.29 -15.56
C ILE A 846 -7.10 -23.15 -15.70
N LYS A 847 -6.69 -23.35 -16.95
CA LYS A 847 -5.45 -24.06 -17.30
C LYS A 847 -4.25 -23.12 -17.45
N ASP A 848 -4.51 -21.86 -17.78
CA ASP A 848 -3.49 -20.82 -17.94
C ASP A 848 -2.97 -20.40 -16.55
N LYS A 849 -1.68 -20.60 -16.32
CA LYS A 849 -1.05 -20.31 -15.01
C LYS A 849 -1.06 -18.81 -14.69
N ASP A 850 -0.86 -17.96 -15.69
CA ASP A 850 -0.76 -16.50 -15.49
C ASP A 850 -2.13 -15.90 -15.20
N LEU A 851 -3.16 -16.31 -15.96
CA LEU A 851 -4.54 -15.89 -15.69
C LEU A 851 -5.02 -16.41 -14.32
N GLY A 852 -4.72 -17.67 -14.00
CA GLY A 852 -5.07 -18.25 -12.71
C GLY A 852 -4.44 -17.47 -11.55
N LYS A 853 -3.16 -17.11 -11.66
CA LYS A 853 -2.44 -16.29 -10.68
C LYS A 853 -3.09 -14.91 -10.52
N GLN A 854 -3.41 -14.24 -11.61
CA GLN A 854 -4.06 -12.92 -11.55
C GLN A 854 -5.43 -12.96 -10.86
N ILE A 855 -6.23 -14.00 -11.11
CA ILE A 855 -7.52 -14.16 -10.43
C ILE A 855 -7.33 -14.48 -8.95
N ALA A 856 -6.32 -15.26 -8.57
CA ALA A 856 -5.99 -15.48 -7.15
C ALA A 856 -5.58 -14.18 -6.45
N GLU A 857 -4.64 -13.42 -7.02
CA GLU A 857 -4.21 -12.11 -6.50
C GLU A 857 -5.38 -11.13 -6.42
N GLY A 858 -6.24 -11.15 -7.43
CA GLY A 858 -7.46 -10.37 -7.50
C GLY A 858 -8.45 -10.72 -6.40
N LEU A 859 -8.72 -12.01 -6.21
CA LEU A 859 -9.59 -12.53 -5.16
C LEU A 859 -9.07 -12.12 -3.78
N ILE A 860 -7.77 -12.31 -3.53
CA ILE A 860 -7.11 -11.88 -2.29
C ILE A 860 -7.33 -10.38 -2.02
N THR A 861 -7.23 -9.55 -3.06
CA THR A 861 -7.37 -8.08 -2.94
C THR A 861 -8.80 -7.65 -2.59
N ILE A 862 -9.82 -8.33 -3.13
CA ILE A 862 -11.23 -7.95 -2.95
C ILE A 862 -11.92 -8.66 -1.78
N LEU A 863 -11.29 -9.68 -1.18
CA LEU A 863 -11.91 -10.58 -0.21
C LEU A 863 -11.92 -9.98 1.21
N PRO A 864 -13.09 -9.63 1.78
CA PRO A 864 -13.17 -9.21 3.17
C PRO A 864 -13.03 -10.39 4.13
N GLU A 865 -12.46 -10.16 5.31
CA GLU A 865 -12.22 -11.18 6.34
C GLU A 865 -13.48 -12.01 6.68
N LYS A 866 -14.65 -11.35 6.77
CA LYS A 866 -15.95 -11.99 7.05
C LYS A 866 -16.36 -13.05 6.02
N GLN A 867 -15.83 -13.00 4.80
CA GLN A 867 -16.14 -13.94 3.73
C GLN A 867 -15.06 -15.02 3.54
N MET A 868 -13.90 -14.91 4.20
CA MET A 868 -12.78 -15.85 4.03
C MET A 868 -13.17 -17.29 4.40
N SER A 869 -13.93 -17.50 5.48
CA SER A 869 -14.39 -18.85 5.87
C SER A 869 -15.27 -19.52 4.80
N GLN A 870 -16.06 -18.72 4.06
CA GLN A 870 -16.85 -19.25 2.94
C GLN A 870 -15.96 -19.62 1.75
N VAL A 871 -14.91 -18.84 1.48
CA VAL A 871 -13.94 -19.17 0.43
C VAL A 871 -13.18 -20.46 0.74
N VAL A 872 -12.77 -20.64 2.01
CA VAL A 872 -12.10 -21.86 2.49
C VAL A 872 -13.00 -23.08 2.23
N SER A 873 -14.27 -23.04 2.65
CA SER A 873 -15.18 -24.17 2.48
C SER A 873 -15.49 -24.49 1.02
N GLN A 874 -15.52 -23.49 0.13
CA GLN A 874 -15.78 -23.68 -1.30
C GLN A 874 -14.57 -24.20 -2.08
N LEU A 875 -13.34 -23.78 -1.73
CA LEU A 875 -12.13 -24.19 -2.44
C LEU A 875 -11.50 -25.48 -1.90
N ARG A 876 -11.83 -25.93 -0.68
CA ARG A 876 -11.21 -27.12 -0.04
C ARG A 876 -11.30 -28.39 -0.89
N ASP A 877 -12.44 -28.64 -1.54
CA ASP A 877 -12.68 -29.91 -2.25
C ASP A 877 -11.74 -30.01 -3.46
N HIS A 878 -11.37 -28.87 -4.05
CA HIS A 878 -10.40 -28.83 -5.14
C HIS A 878 -8.97 -29.16 -4.69
N LEU A 879 -8.61 -28.85 -3.44
CA LEU A 879 -7.29 -29.17 -2.85
C LEU A 879 -7.21 -30.63 -2.35
N LEU A 880 -8.31 -31.19 -1.84
CA LEU A 880 -8.32 -32.57 -1.33
C LEU A 880 -8.27 -33.64 -2.43
N TYR A 881 -8.88 -33.38 -3.59
CA TYR A 881 -9.00 -34.38 -4.66
C TYR A 881 -7.95 -34.23 -5.78
N ARG A 882 -7.21 -33.13 -5.83
CA ARG A 882 -6.06 -32.96 -6.73
C ARG A 882 -4.83 -32.68 -5.88
N SER A 883 -3.80 -33.51 -5.98
CA SER A 883 -2.46 -33.12 -5.51
C SER A 883 -2.03 -31.93 -6.35
N LEU A 884 -2.29 -30.72 -5.83
CA LEU A 884 -1.98 -29.48 -6.50
C LEU A 884 -0.59 -29.04 -6.06
N PRO A 885 0.29 -28.62 -6.98
CA PRO A 885 1.59 -28.08 -6.60
C PRO A 885 1.45 -26.83 -5.70
N ASP A 886 2.43 -26.57 -4.83
CA ASP A 886 2.54 -25.37 -3.97
C ASP A 886 2.35 -24.03 -4.71
N HIS A 887 2.51 -24.01 -6.04
CA HIS A 887 2.33 -22.84 -6.91
C HIS A 887 0.92 -22.71 -7.52
N SER A 888 -0.03 -23.54 -7.11
CA SER A 888 -1.42 -23.45 -7.58
C SER A 888 -2.07 -22.15 -7.10
N PRO A 889 -2.79 -21.42 -7.96
CA PRO A 889 -3.55 -20.24 -7.56
C PRO A 889 -4.55 -20.49 -6.42
N CYS A 890 -5.13 -21.70 -6.34
CA CYS A 890 -6.01 -22.08 -5.22
C CYS A 890 -5.25 -22.16 -3.89
N TYR A 891 -4.02 -22.68 -3.89
CA TYR A 891 -3.17 -22.70 -2.71
C TYR A 891 -2.87 -21.28 -2.23
N GLN A 892 -2.68 -20.33 -3.16
CA GLN A 892 -2.39 -18.94 -2.81
C GLN A 892 -3.52 -18.27 -2.04
N VAL A 893 -4.76 -18.44 -2.51
CA VAL A 893 -5.95 -17.93 -1.81
C VAL A 893 -6.10 -18.62 -0.46
N MET A 894 -5.87 -19.93 -0.39
CA MET A 894 -5.99 -20.69 0.85
C MET A 894 -4.96 -20.30 1.89
N TRP A 895 -3.71 -20.07 1.46
CA TRP A 895 -2.64 -19.54 2.31
C TRP A 895 -2.99 -18.16 2.85
N HIS A 896 -3.52 -17.27 2.01
CA HIS A 896 -3.97 -15.95 2.47
C HIS A 896 -5.07 -16.07 3.54
N CYS A 897 -6.08 -16.92 3.31
CA CYS A 897 -7.09 -17.20 4.34
C CYS A 897 -6.46 -17.77 5.63
N ALA A 898 -5.48 -18.66 5.53
CA ALA A 898 -4.78 -19.21 6.68
C ALA A 898 -3.91 -18.19 7.43
N GLN A 899 -3.46 -17.10 6.79
CA GLN A 899 -2.72 -16.01 7.43
C GLN A 899 -3.63 -15.10 8.26
N HIS A 900 -4.87 -14.89 7.81
CA HIS A 900 -5.81 -13.94 8.44
C HIS A 900 -6.83 -14.59 9.37
N LEU A 901 -7.16 -15.87 9.18
CA LEU A 901 -8.07 -16.59 10.08
C LEU A 901 -7.32 -17.17 11.28
N SER A 902 -8.06 -17.37 12.39
CA SER A 902 -7.58 -18.21 13.48
C SER A 902 -7.53 -19.67 13.05
N TYR A 903 -6.68 -20.48 13.69
CA TYR A 903 -6.61 -21.91 13.42
C TYR A 903 -7.97 -22.60 13.54
N GLN A 904 -8.75 -22.26 14.58
CA GLN A 904 -10.07 -22.86 14.76
C GLN A 904 -11.06 -22.43 13.69
N THR A 905 -11.14 -21.13 13.39
CA THR A 905 -12.06 -20.65 12.35
C THR A 905 -11.73 -21.26 10.99
N PHE A 906 -10.44 -21.39 10.66
CA PHE A 906 -10.00 -22.05 9.44
C PHE A 906 -10.32 -23.55 9.46
N LYS A 907 -10.03 -24.25 10.57
CA LYS A 907 -10.30 -25.68 10.73
C LYS A 907 -11.80 -25.98 10.65
N GLU A 908 -12.64 -25.19 11.30
CA GLU A 908 -14.10 -25.28 11.23
C GLU A 908 -14.59 -25.08 9.80
N ALA A 909 -14.12 -24.02 9.11
CA ALA A 909 -14.46 -23.77 7.72
C ALA A 909 -13.98 -24.89 6.79
N TRP A 910 -12.81 -25.45 7.05
CA TRP A 910 -12.24 -26.58 6.32
C TRP A 910 -13.07 -27.85 6.54
N LEU A 911 -13.56 -28.10 7.75
CA LEU A 911 -14.36 -29.29 8.09
C LEU A 911 -15.84 -29.15 7.69
N GLN A 912 -16.39 -27.93 7.64
CA GLN A 912 -17.78 -27.66 7.26
C GLN A 912 -18.09 -28.22 5.87
N ARG A 913 -18.89 -29.29 5.82
CA ARG A 913 -19.41 -29.84 4.56
C ARG A 913 -20.22 -28.77 3.83
N GLY A 914 -19.72 -28.29 2.70
CA GLY A 914 -20.62 -27.96 1.60
C GLY A 914 -21.45 -29.22 1.34
N LEU A 915 -22.78 -29.12 1.47
CA LEU A 915 -23.69 -30.20 1.09
C LEU A 915 -23.32 -30.69 -0.32
N PRO A 916 -22.84 -31.93 -0.51
CA PRO A 916 -22.65 -32.48 -1.83
C PRO A 916 -24.00 -33.01 -2.31
N GLN A 917 -24.67 -32.33 -3.25
CA GLN A 917 -25.56 -33.06 -4.16
C GLN A 917 -24.65 -33.92 -5.06
N LYS A 918 -24.50 -35.19 -4.66
CA LYS A 918 -23.98 -36.33 -5.43
C LYS A 918 -23.24 -35.97 -6.74
N LEU A 919 -21.92 -35.90 -6.64
CA LEU A 919 -21.04 -36.24 -7.76
C LEU A 919 -21.16 -37.76 -8.02
N SER A 920 -22.07 -38.15 -8.90
CA SER A 920 -21.99 -39.45 -9.55
C SER A 920 -20.98 -39.35 -10.70
N LEU A 921 -19.72 -39.66 -10.39
CA LEU A 921 -18.73 -40.03 -11.40
C LEU A 921 -19.02 -41.46 -11.85
N THR A 922 -19.66 -41.60 -13.02
CA THR A 922 -19.43 -42.76 -13.89
C THR A 922 -19.14 -42.24 -15.29
N LEU A 923 -17.85 -42.24 -15.63
CA LEU A 923 -17.35 -42.25 -17.00
C LEU A 923 -17.82 -43.54 -17.67
N GLN A 924 -18.96 -43.48 -18.36
CA GLN A 924 -19.22 -44.34 -19.51
C GLN A 924 -19.84 -43.51 -20.61
N ASN A 925 -19.22 -43.61 -21.79
CA ASN A 925 -19.66 -43.03 -23.05
C ASN A 925 -21.14 -43.31 -23.30
N THR A 926 -21.94 -42.26 -23.26
CA THR A 926 -23.14 -42.05 -24.09
C THR A 926 -23.55 -40.59 -23.91
N GLU A 927 -23.59 -39.81 -24.99
CA GLU A 927 -24.62 -38.76 -25.09
C GLU A 927 -25.98 -39.44 -24.82
N PRO A 928 -26.91 -38.85 -24.06
CA PRO A 928 -27.42 -37.48 -24.23
C PRO A 928 -27.75 -36.78 -22.89
N GLU A 929 -28.49 -35.65 -22.96
CA GLU A 929 -29.23 -34.95 -21.87
C GLU A 929 -28.72 -33.58 -21.41
N THR A 930 -28.88 -32.57 -22.28
CA THR A 930 -29.20 -31.18 -21.86
C THR A 930 -30.31 -30.56 -22.73
N LYS A 931 -31.16 -31.39 -23.35
CA LYS A 931 -32.31 -30.90 -24.14
C LYS A 931 -33.64 -30.88 -23.39
N GLU A 932 -33.79 -31.54 -22.24
CA GLU A 932 -35.11 -31.64 -21.61
C GLU A 932 -35.52 -30.38 -20.82
N ASN A 933 -34.61 -29.71 -20.09
CA ASN A 933 -35.00 -28.57 -19.24
C ASN A 933 -34.99 -27.18 -19.92
N ASN A 934 -34.23 -26.96 -21.00
CA ASN A 934 -34.44 -25.77 -21.84
C ASN A 934 -35.78 -25.87 -22.59
N SER A 935 -36.28 -27.09 -22.82
CA SER A 935 -37.51 -27.30 -23.58
C SER A 935 -38.76 -26.77 -22.88
N SER A 936 -38.85 -26.78 -21.53
CA SER A 936 -40.09 -26.37 -20.85
C SER A 936 -40.33 -24.85 -20.94
N PHE A 937 -39.30 -24.04 -20.72
CA PHE A 937 -39.40 -22.59 -20.85
C PHE A 937 -39.47 -22.12 -22.30
N GLU A 938 -38.70 -22.74 -23.21
CA GLU A 938 -38.82 -22.44 -24.64
C GLU A 938 -40.19 -22.86 -25.19
N ARG A 939 -40.76 -23.99 -24.74
CA ARG A 939 -42.14 -24.39 -25.06
C ARG A 939 -43.17 -23.41 -24.49
N LEU A 940 -43.00 -22.94 -23.25
CA LEU A 940 -43.87 -21.93 -22.65
C LEU A 940 -43.81 -20.61 -23.43
N GLN A 941 -42.60 -20.17 -23.80
CA GLN A 941 -42.39 -18.99 -24.64
C GLN A 941 -43.05 -19.16 -26.01
N GLN A 942 -42.90 -20.32 -26.66
CA GLN A 942 -43.54 -20.61 -27.94
C GLN A 942 -45.08 -20.66 -27.82
N GLN A 943 -45.62 -21.28 -26.77
CA GLN A 943 -47.07 -21.33 -26.52
C GLN A 943 -47.66 -19.93 -26.34
N LEU A 944 -47.02 -19.08 -25.53
CA LEU A 944 -47.45 -17.70 -25.29
C LEU A 944 -47.28 -16.80 -26.53
N LYS A 945 -46.25 -17.03 -27.34
CA LYS A 945 -46.03 -16.28 -28.61
C LYS A 945 -46.98 -16.69 -29.72
N ASN A 946 -47.49 -17.92 -29.72
CA ASN A 946 -48.39 -18.46 -30.75
C ASN A 946 -49.88 -18.29 -30.40
N ALA A 947 -50.21 -17.74 -29.24
CA ALA A 947 -51.59 -17.47 -28.84
C ALA A 947 -52.18 -16.33 -29.71
N PRO A 948 -53.27 -16.56 -30.46
CA PRO A 948 -53.80 -15.59 -31.44
C PRO A 948 -54.34 -14.30 -30.80
N GLU A 949 -54.62 -14.34 -29.50
CA GLU A 949 -55.23 -13.25 -28.72
C GLU A 949 -54.18 -12.34 -28.04
N LEU A 950 -52.89 -12.67 -28.14
CA LEU A 950 -51.78 -11.92 -27.57
C LEU A 950 -50.81 -11.48 -28.67
N THR A 951 -50.43 -10.20 -28.71
CA THR A 951 -49.36 -9.79 -29.64
C THR A 951 -48.01 -10.21 -29.06
N SER A 952 -47.26 -11.02 -29.82
CA SER A 952 -45.93 -11.56 -29.42
C SER A 952 -44.97 -10.49 -28.91
N ASP A 953 -45.14 -9.26 -29.39
CA ASP A 953 -44.31 -8.09 -29.09
C ASP A 953 -44.57 -7.42 -27.73
N GLN A 954 -45.59 -7.85 -26.97
CA GLN A 954 -45.96 -7.27 -25.67
C GLN A 954 -45.34 -7.98 -24.46
N ILE A 955 -44.86 -9.22 -24.59
CA ILE A 955 -44.36 -10.04 -23.47
C ILE A 955 -42.84 -10.09 -23.50
N ILE A 956 -42.21 -9.68 -22.41
CA ILE A 956 -40.76 -9.78 -22.20
C ILE A 956 -40.48 -10.83 -21.13
N PHE A 957 -39.69 -11.82 -21.51
CA PHE A 957 -39.33 -12.95 -20.65
C PHE A 957 -38.01 -12.68 -19.94
N ILE A 958 -37.97 -12.84 -18.62
CA ILE A 958 -36.77 -12.62 -17.81
C ILE A 958 -36.43 -13.91 -17.07
N ALA A 959 -35.25 -14.46 -17.35
CA ALA A 959 -34.75 -15.67 -16.73
C ALA A 959 -33.84 -15.31 -15.53
N THR A 960 -34.23 -15.75 -14.33
CA THR A 960 -33.52 -15.44 -13.08
C THR A 960 -32.13 -16.08 -13.02
N ARG A 961 -31.93 -17.21 -13.70
CA ARG A 961 -30.63 -17.91 -13.82
C ARG A 961 -29.51 -17.07 -14.44
N ARG A 962 -29.84 -15.94 -15.09
CA ARG A 962 -28.89 -15.04 -15.74
C ARG A 962 -28.47 -13.86 -14.85
N PHE A 963 -28.90 -13.81 -13.59
CA PHE A 963 -28.56 -12.71 -12.68
C PHE A 963 -27.17 -12.90 -12.06
N ILE A 964 -26.34 -11.87 -12.13
CA ILE A 964 -25.00 -11.82 -11.54
C ILE A 964 -25.08 -11.48 -10.04
N ASP A 965 -25.97 -10.56 -9.68
CA ASP A 965 -26.34 -10.23 -8.30
C ASP A 965 -27.86 -10.35 -8.15
N ALA A 966 -28.32 -11.45 -7.54
CA ALA A 966 -29.73 -11.73 -7.35
C ALA A 966 -30.45 -10.70 -6.46
N GLU A 967 -29.72 -9.92 -5.65
CA GLU A 967 -30.32 -8.89 -4.79
C GLU A 967 -30.58 -7.57 -5.54
N ASN A 968 -29.77 -7.26 -6.55
CA ASN A 968 -29.88 -6.05 -7.38
C ASN A 968 -29.63 -6.32 -8.88
N PRO A 969 -30.47 -7.14 -9.57
CA PRO A 969 -30.26 -7.55 -10.96
C PRO A 969 -30.74 -6.50 -11.98
N ALA A 970 -30.64 -5.21 -11.66
CA ALA A 970 -31.26 -4.16 -12.47
C ALA A 970 -30.71 -4.11 -13.92
N ILE A 971 -29.41 -4.27 -14.06
CA ILE A 971 -28.72 -4.31 -15.35
C ILE A 971 -29.01 -5.62 -16.09
N ASP A 972 -29.03 -6.76 -15.38
CA ASP A 972 -29.32 -8.07 -15.97
C ASP A 972 -30.76 -8.17 -16.52
N ILE A 973 -31.71 -7.50 -15.87
CA ILE A 973 -33.07 -7.36 -16.38
C ILE A 973 -33.07 -6.47 -17.62
N TYR A 974 -32.39 -5.33 -17.56
CA TYR A 974 -32.34 -4.39 -18.68
C TYR A 974 -31.75 -5.00 -19.96
N ASP A 975 -30.67 -5.77 -19.85
CA ASP A 975 -30.06 -6.42 -21.02
C ASP A 975 -31.00 -7.46 -21.65
N GLN A 976 -31.70 -8.24 -20.82
CA GLN A 976 -32.72 -9.18 -21.31
C GLN A 976 -33.90 -8.46 -21.98
N MET A 977 -34.21 -7.23 -21.57
CA MET A 977 -35.21 -6.39 -22.25
C MET A 977 -34.69 -5.90 -23.61
N LEU A 978 -33.42 -5.49 -23.71
CA LEU A 978 -32.79 -5.08 -24.97
C LEU A 978 -32.72 -6.22 -25.99
N GLU A 979 -32.34 -7.43 -25.56
CA GLU A 979 -32.34 -8.65 -26.39
C GLU A 979 -33.73 -8.94 -27.01
N GLN A 980 -34.80 -8.44 -26.39
CA GLN A 980 -36.19 -8.60 -26.82
C GLN A 980 -36.76 -7.32 -27.47
N ASN A 981 -35.90 -6.54 -28.13
CA ASN A 981 -36.25 -5.36 -28.95
C ASN A 981 -36.87 -4.19 -28.16
N CYS A 982 -36.51 -4.00 -26.89
CA CYS A 982 -36.85 -2.79 -26.17
C CYS A 982 -35.86 -1.65 -26.51
N PRO A 983 -36.29 -0.37 -26.60
CA PRO A 983 -35.43 0.76 -26.96
C PRO A 983 -34.40 1.07 -25.86
N VAL A 984 -33.24 1.61 -26.25
CA VAL A 984 -32.18 1.97 -25.30
C VAL A 984 -32.63 3.08 -24.34
N PHE A 985 -32.21 3.01 -23.08
CA PHE A 985 -32.49 4.02 -22.07
C PHE A 985 -31.63 5.27 -22.30
N GLU A 986 -32.28 6.38 -22.65
CA GLU A 986 -31.61 7.65 -22.99
C GLU A 986 -30.90 8.32 -21.79
N TYR A 987 -31.22 7.91 -20.56
CA TYR A 987 -30.64 8.45 -19.33
C TYR A 987 -29.51 7.55 -18.77
N GLY A 988 -28.89 6.74 -19.63
CA GLY A 988 -27.78 5.86 -19.30
C GLY A 988 -28.19 4.45 -18.87
N LEU A 989 -27.29 3.70 -18.21
CA LEU A 989 -27.59 2.35 -17.74
C LEU A 989 -28.41 2.36 -16.44
N PRO A 990 -29.43 1.49 -16.29
CA PRO A 990 -30.22 1.41 -15.08
C PRO A 990 -29.51 0.59 -13.98
N GLU A 991 -28.49 1.19 -13.38
CA GLU A 991 -27.63 0.58 -12.34
C GLU A 991 -28.37 0.19 -11.05
N THR A 992 -29.62 0.65 -10.87
CA THR A 992 -30.45 0.34 -9.71
C THR A 992 -31.85 -0.05 -10.14
N LEU A 993 -32.53 -0.87 -9.34
CA LEU A 993 -33.95 -1.21 -9.58
C LEU A 993 -34.84 0.04 -9.68
N SER A 994 -34.47 1.14 -9.02
CA SER A 994 -35.15 2.44 -9.13
C SER A 994 -34.97 3.09 -10.50
N LYS A 995 -33.76 3.09 -11.07
CA LYS A 995 -33.51 3.56 -12.44
C LYS A 995 -34.17 2.64 -13.47
N LEU A 996 -34.14 1.32 -13.26
CA LEU A 996 -34.84 0.36 -14.13
C LEU A 996 -36.35 0.59 -14.13
N ARG A 997 -36.91 0.91 -12.96
CA ARG A 997 -38.32 1.29 -12.83
C ARG A 997 -38.64 2.56 -13.62
N LEU A 998 -37.76 3.55 -13.61
CA LEU A 998 -37.89 4.78 -14.40
C LEU A 998 -37.85 4.47 -15.91
N TYR A 999 -36.89 3.66 -16.36
CA TYR A 999 -36.82 3.18 -17.74
C TYR A 999 -38.14 2.52 -18.16
N ARG A 1000 -38.65 1.59 -17.35
CA ARG A 1000 -39.94 0.95 -17.60
C ARG A 1000 -41.09 1.94 -17.69
N HIS A 1001 -41.10 2.97 -16.85
CA HIS A 1001 -42.15 3.99 -16.87
C HIS A 1001 -42.14 4.84 -18.16
N LEU A 1002 -40.97 5.02 -18.77
CA LEU A 1002 -40.79 5.83 -19.98
C LEU A 1002 -41.02 5.04 -21.28
N LEU A 1003 -40.90 3.70 -21.27
CA LEU A 1003 -41.15 2.83 -22.42
C LEU A 1003 -42.50 3.08 -23.14
N PRO A 1004 -43.65 3.20 -22.45
CA PRO A 1004 -44.95 3.39 -23.08
C PRO A 1004 -45.11 4.73 -23.81
N GLN A 1005 -44.25 5.72 -23.53
CA GLN A 1005 -44.33 7.05 -24.16
C GLN A 1005 -43.62 7.11 -25.53
N LYS A 1006 -42.80 6.10 -25.87
CA LYS A 1006 -41.99 6.08 -27.10
C LYS A 1006 -42.26 4.88 -28.01
N SER A 1007 -42.74 3.75 -27.48
CA SER A 1007 -43.15 2.62 -28.29
C SER A 1007 -44.66 2.66 -28.56
N ASN A 1008 -45.09 2.42 -29.81
CA ASN A 1008 -46.51 2.17 -30.18
C ASN A 1008 -47.12 0.93 -29.48
N LYS A 1009 -46.41 0.30 -28.53
CA LYS A 1009 -46.82 -0.88 -27.78
C LYS A 1009 -47.62 -0.45 -26.55
N SER A 1010 -48.93 -0.44 -26.67
CA SER A 1010 -49.83 -0.30 -25.52
C SER A 1010 -49.72 -1.53 -24.61
N LYS A 1011 -49.22 -1.34 -23.38
CA LYS A 1011 -49.06 -2.30 -22.26
C LYS A 1011 -47.98 -3.40 -22.47
N LEU A 1012 -46.80 -3.20 -21.88
CA LEU A 1012 -45.67 -4.17 -21.88
C LEU A 1012 -45.66 -5.02 -20.59
N ILE A 1013 -45.58 -6.34 -20.76
CA ILE A 1013 -45.69 -7.36 -19.70
C ILE A 1013 -44.29 -7.92 -19.40
N LEU A 1014 -43.90 -7.96 -18.12
CA LEU A 1014 -42.67 -8.64 -17.69
C LEU A 1014 -43.01 -9.97 -17.01
N LEU A 1015 -42.46 -11.06 -17.52
CA LEU A 1015 -42.67 -12.40 -17.00
C LEU A 1015 -41.33 -12.97 -16.53
N PHE A 1016 -41.20 -13.10 -15.21
CA PHE A 1016 -40.01 -13.67 -14.55
C PHE A 1016 -40.19 -15.17 -14.41
N TYR A 1017 -39.19 -15.96 -14.82
CA TYR A 1017 -39.21 -17.41 -14.70
C TYR A 1017 -38.03 -17.90 -13.87
N ASP A 1018 -38.36 -18.57 -12.76
CA ASP A 1018 -37.42 -19.11 -11.79
C ASP A 1018 -37.11 -20.59 -12.08
N GLN A 1019 -35.89 -20.88 -12.52
CA GLN A 1019 -35.47 -22.21 -12.99
C GLN A 1019 -34.55 -22.99 -12.04
N GLY A 1020 -34.17 -22.45 -10.89
CA GLY A 1020 -33.04 -22.97 -10.10
C GLY A 1020 -33.29 -23.22 -8.62
N ASN A 1021 -32.28 -23.81 -7.95
CA ASN A 1021 -32.22 -24.02 -6.49
C ASN A 1021 -32.04 -22.72 -5.68
N SER A 1022 -31.76 -21.59 -6.33
CA SER A 1022 -31.65 -20.28 -5.72
C SER A 1022 -32.98 -19.55 -5.83
N SER A 1023 -33.69 -19.43 -4.71
CA SER A 1023 -34.94 -18.67 -4.65
C SER A 1023 -34.72 -17.19 -4.96
N LEU A 1024 -35.69 -16.56 -5.64
CA LEU A 1024 -35.77 -15.11 -5.79
C LEU A 1024 -35.59 -14.40 -4.44
N SER A 1025 -34.81 -13.32 -4.41
CA SER A 1025 -34.59 -12.60 -3.15
C SER A 1025 -35.85 -11.85 -2.72
N ALA A 1026 -36.13 -11.84 -1.42
CA ALA A 1026 -37.25 -11.09 -0.87
C ALA A 1026 -37.16 -9.59 -1.19
N HIS A 1027 -35.94 -9.05 -1.28
CA HIS A 1027 -35.69 -7.66 -1.66
C HIS A 1027 -36.11 -7.37 -3.12
N LEU A 1028 -35.79 -8.27 -4.05
CA LEU A 1028 -36.19 -8.13 -5.45
C LEU A 1028 -37.71 -8.22 -5.60
N LEU A 1029 -38.36 -9.20 -4.97
CA LEU A 1029 -39.82 -9.35 -5.00
C LEU A 1029 -40.52 -8.09 -4.46
N ASN A 1030 -40.09 -7.58 -3.30
CA ASN A 1030 -40.62 -6.34 -2.71
C ASN A 1030 -40.36 -5.10 -3.59
N SER A 1031 -39.28 -5.09 -4.35
CA SER A 1031 -38.96 -4.00 -5.27
C SER A 1031 -39.82 -4.06 -6.54
N LEU A 1032 -40.07 -5.26 -7.07
CA LEU A 1032 -40.90 -5.49 -8.26
C LEU A 1032 -42.37 -5.09 -8.04
N VAL A 1033 -42.90 -5.26 -6.83
CA VAL A 1033 -44.24 -4.75 -6.44
C VAL A 1033 -44.39 -3.25 -6.77
N LYS A 1034 -43.31 -2.47 -6.63
CA LYS A 1034 -43.32 -1.02 -6.85
C LYS A 1034 -43.27 -0.63 -8.34
N PHE A 1035 -43.11 -1.58 -9.26
CA PHE A 1035 -43.09 -1.32 -10.70
C PHE A 1035 -44.52 -1.21 -11.22
N LYS A 1036 -44.84 -0.12 -11.93
CA LYS A 1036 -46.15 0.02 -12.60
C LYS A 1036 -46.18 -0.86 -13.85
N GLY A 1037 -47.24 -1.66 -14.00
CA GLY A 1037 -47.50 -2.50 -15.17
C GLY A 1037 -47.86 -3.95 -14.79
N ILE A 1038 -48.06 -4.79 -15.80
CA ILE A 1038 -48.37 -6.21 -15.61
C ILE A 1038 -47.06 -6.97 -15.38
N ILE A 1039 -46.95 -7.66 -14.24
CA ILE A 1039 -45.80 -8.49 -13.86
C ILE A 1039 -46.31 -9.84 -13.39
N ALA A 1040 -45.76 -10.90 -13.97
CA ALA A 1040 -45.94 -12.27 -13.50
C ALA A 1040 -44.61 -12.84 -13.04
N VAL A 1041 -44.63 -13.61 -11.96
CA VAL A 1041 -43.47 -14.33 -11.46
C VAL A 1041 -43.81 -15.81 -11.37
N ILE A 1042 -43.07 -16.63 -12.09
CA ILE A 1042 -43.24 -18.08 -12.05
C ILE A 1042 -42.16 -18.61 -11.11
N THR A 1043 -42.56 -19.00 -9.90
CA THR A 1043 -41.65 -19.45 -8.83
C THR A 1043 -42.37 -20.38 -7.87
N ARG A 1044 -41.60 -21.16 -7.10
CA ARG A 1044 -42.12 -22.02 -6.02
C ARG A 1044 -42.37 -21.27 -4.71
N GLN A 1045 -41.97 -19.99 -4.63
CA GLN A 1045 -42.19 -19.16 -3.44
C GLN A 1045 -43.53 -18.44 -3.47
N GLU A 1046 -44.22 -18.40 -2.33
CA GLU A 1046 -45.43 -17.59 -2.17
C GLU A 1046 -45.07 -16.10 -2.02
N SER A 1047 -45.78 -15.23 -2.75
CA SER A 1047 -45.71 -13.77 -2.61
C SER A 1047 -47.13 -13.22 -2.53
N SER A 1048 -47.38 -12.30 -1.59
CA SER A 1048 -48.73 -11.83 -1.28
C SER A 1048 -49.27 -10.72 -2.20
N GLU A 1049 -48.42 -10.06 -3.00
CA GLU A 1049 -48.80 -8.87 -3.76
C GLU A 1049 -48.55 -8.96 -5.28
N LEU A 1050 -47.70 -9.90 -5.75
CA LEU A 1050 -47.45 -10.15 -7.18
C LEU A 1050 -48.29 -11.33 -7.68
N SER A 1051 -48.60 -11.36 -8.98
CA SER A 1051 -49.24 -12.53 -9.59
C SER A 1051 -48.22 -13.64 -9.77
N VAL A 1052 -48.23 -14.60 -8.83
CA VAL A 1052 -47.32 -15.75 -8.80
C VAL A 1052 -47.98 -16.98 -9.41
N PHE A 1053 -47.24 -17.71 -10.22
CA PHE A 1053 -47.66 -18.98 -10.81
C PHE A 1053 -46.66 -20.08 -10.45
N SER A 1054 -47.17 -21.28 -10.15
CA SER A 1054 -46.29 -22.41 -9.86
C SER A 1054 -45.66 -22.93 -11.15
N PRO A 1055 -44.33 -23.15 -11.20
CA PRO A 1055 -43.69 -23.81 -12.34
C PRO A 1055 -44.14 -25.27 -12.51
N ASP A 1056 -44.74 -25.85 -11.47
CA ASP A 1056 -45.21 -27.24 -11.43
C ASP A 1056 -46.69 -27.38 -11.88
N ASP A 1057 -47.35 -26.30 -12.32
CA ASP A 1057 -48.73 -26.34 -12.86
C ASP A 1057 -48.76 -27.03 -14.26
N PRO A 1058 -49.46 -28.17 -14.42
CA PRO A 1058 -49.53 -28.90 -15.68
C PRO A 1058 -50.25 -28.14 -16.80
N GLN A 1059 -51.02 -27.08 -16.49
CA GLN A 1059 -51.69 -26.21 -17.47
C GLN A 1059 -51.14 -24.77 -17.47
N LEU A 1060 -49.94 -24.54 -16.93
CA LEU A 1060 -49.32 -23.22 -16.75
C LEU A 1060 -49.46 -22.28 -17.95
N GLY A 1061 -49.26 -22.79 -19.17
CA GLY A 1061 -49.40 -22.02 -20.40
C GLY A 1061 -50.81 -21.44 -20.59
N GLN A 1062 -51.85 -22.24 -20.37
CA GLN A 1062 -53.25 -21.80 -20.49
C GLN A 1062 -53.63 -20.87 -19.33
N THR A 1063 -53.23 -21.22 -18.10
CA THR A 1063 -53.45 -20.39 -16.90
C THR A 1063 -52.89 -18.97 -17.08
N LEU A 1064 -51.69 -18.85 -17.68
CA LEU A 1064 -51.07 -17.57 -17.98
C LEU A 1064 -51.81 -16.81 -19.09
N ILE A 1065 -52.28 -17.48 -20.14
CA ILE A 1065 -53.05 -16.85 -21.22
C ILE A 1065 -54.34 -16.25 -20.67
N ASP A 1066 -55.12 -17.02 -19.90
CA ASP A 1066 -56.39 -16.57 -19.31
C ASP A 1066 -56.18 -15.37 -18.36
N TRP A 1067 -55.13 -15.42 -17.54
CA TRP A 1067 -54.75 -14.31 -16.67
C TRP A 1067 -54.33 -13.06 -17.44
N LEU A 1068 -53.52 -13.22 -18.50
CA LEU A 1068 -53.10 -12.11 -19.35
C LEU A 1068 -54.29 -11.44 -20.03
N GLN A 1069 -55.26 -12.21 -20.52
CA GLN A 1069 -56.48 -11.68 -21.12
C GLN A 1069 -57.29 -10.84 -20.12
N GLN A 1070 -57.47 -11.36 -18.90
CA GLN A 1070 -58.19 -10.63 -17.85
C GLN A 1070 -57.49 -9.31 -17.48
N LYS A 1071 -56.15 -9.27 -17.49
CA LYS A 1071 -55.36 -8.08 -17.15
C LYS A 1071 -55.19 -7.10 -18.31
N LEU A 1072 -55.28 -7.55 -19.56
CA LEU A 1072 -55.21 -6.68 -20.74
C LEU A 1072 -56.56 -6.00 -21.03
N ASN A 1073 -57.68 -6.69 -20.75
CA ASN A 1073 -59.04 -6.17 -20.90
C ASN A 1073 -59.46 -5.20 -19.79
N ASN A 1074 -58.78 -5.23 -18.63
CA ASN A 1074 -58.88 -4.22 -17.56
C ASN A 1074 -57.77 -3.17 -17.71
#